data_AF-A0A653AHB6-F1
#
_entry.id   AF-A0A653AHB6-F1
#
_cell.length_a   1.000
_cell.length_b   1.000
_cell.length_c   1.000
_cell.angle_alpha   90.00
_cell.angle_beta   90.00
_cell.angle_gamma   90.00
#
_symmetry.space_group_name_H-M   'P 1'
#
loop_
_entity.id
_entity.type
_entity.pdbx_description
1 polymer ?
#
loop_
_entity_poly.entity_id
_entity_poly.type
_entity_poly.pdbx_seq_one_letter_code
_entity_poly.pdbx_strand_id
1 'polypeptide(L)'
;MKKLITLISILAVFSLSAADFTGIKIYINPGHGGYDGANDRNVVTIPYALGDTLGFWESASNLTKGLELRDLLQAQGATVIISRTQNRDEDDRLLSEIAEEANANGVDAFLSIHSNALGTNTGTNYLLQLYHGYDNQPTVEASLPMCKAAWPRLIENKLTVWTNYPTAATPNYRGDFSFYGNTSGLGVLRPLTVPGFLNEGSFHDYSPETHRLLSKDYRKLESYRFLQYFCDYFGKDLPTTGVIGGWVKGIDERVNDSRFAYKTSTDDEWLPLNSANIKLMNAVGDSINNYTVDTLYNGIFTFRNLAPGTYKLRITAKDHTTKDTTIVVSAGTISYMKVMMRNPNLPIYHIIPPDYPNPVQDAGALPMNHYDFQNIKQENPDWVSPTTSIRKVLFKNEKLYILSEDTTTNIPKIDIVNASTFAKIREMDLTGISGGAKILSDINFTADGVLLGCNKDTISLPENKGRYFKMYYWENDSVAPNLLFQTQSQANWANGIVGETFAVTGARFKCSIYTTSVTTGSSKAIRIIGYNYQDSVNLGYRYMLDAANYTEALWGKNVKFNISPNGTDKIVVDGENMLPTEYKFEWEQPDRSPLTLQSVFAEENGYQLQKEASGGTFFRNASHVYMVAPNCDADKSKVGIVLFDVNEGLGNAKKVSEFLPEAGLGTTPAPYMMAAAKVSGYDIDMIGLAEKQGIARFRNIASATANVYASELKMEDIGTAYVLSFTLNDAIASGKVSIFDSTQEVFEVVLGSLEKGVQSVTVQKNDLPEGNYNWSVEVNANNVDRPYKFSDDALAQMQFYYPRGVCVDNTFNSPFFGRVYVAEATGGAASASRTTKDGVYILNSALEDVTNQGANAYAGNITWSTSGSPMRVFVGEDGTVYVNDWSDAHPGIWMMNPASPQNSFAPIFSSALTKAGTGLSSNNGVNVHGSIAHCYVSGLGAERKLFTFDEDYTDAVATSAGNLLQYNIGELATPWDSAPSAIVYNDILNGNLQQNYNSCIVPDGRDGWWISQNRSADAATIPSLIHVKTDGMVDFNSGQTPTLIANSATAGMALNYDGTQIAIGSSNEVKIYSVKYGEDGTPSLSQIYSIKPAVGANTSSISYDRAGNIYVASYNAGGTPSKVGAFALPKITNNFVTPAPVLQLLAGTKTGVQEINSNSDVIIYPNPVSNSATIKSNSELKSISLYDINGRLMMQKALQGLQSDLNISNLSSGIYIVKVQTQNKTFNLRVIKK
;
A
#
# COMPACT_ATOMS: atom_id res chain seq x y z
N MET A 1 -31.09 6.37 61.59
CA MET A 1 -32.56 6.37 61.88
C MET A 1 -33.30 6.99 60.71
N LYS A 2 -34.58 6.64 60.49
CA LYS A 2 -35.40 7.01 59.32
C LYS A 2 -35.90 8.46 59.35
N LYS A 3 -36.17 9.01 58.14
CA LYS A 3 -37.33 9.84 57.68
C LYS A 3 -36.96 10.36 56.27
N LEU A 4 -37.57 10.01 55.14
CA LEU A 4 -38.89 9.45 54.74
C LEU A 4 -39.99 10.50 54.52
N ILE A 5 -39.89 11.17 53.36
CA ILE A 5 -40.94 11.66 52.45
C ILE A 5 -40.32 11.48 51.03
N THR A 6 -40.89 10.89 49.96
CA THR A 6 -42.23 10.37 49.59
C THR A 6 -43.15 11.35 48.84
N LEU A 7 -42.98 11.41 47.50
CA LEU A 7 -43.97 11.90 46.53
C LEU A 7 -44.15 10.85 45.42
N ILE A 8 -45.35 10.77 44.83
CA ILE A 8 -45.79 9.67 43.95
C ILE A 8 -45.71 10.10 42.48
N SER A 9 -45.07 9.28 41.65
CA SER A 9 -45.17 9.32 40.19
C SER A 9 -45.49 7.92 39.68
N ILE A 10 -46.58 7.79 38.91
CA ILE A 10 -47.05 6.51 38.38
C ILE A 10 -46.18 6.11 37.18
N LEU A 11 -45.33 5.09 37.33
CA LEU A 11 -44.78 4.36 36.17
C LEU A 11 -45.72 3.22 35.79
N ALA A 12 -46.38 3.36 34.65
CA ALA A 12 -47.02 2.24 33.98
C ALA A 12 -45.93 1.31 33.42
N VAL A 13 -45.73 0.15 34.05
CA VAL A 13 -44.87 -0.91 33.50
C VAL A 13 -45.62 -1.55 32.33
N PHE A 14 -45.41 -0.99 31.13
CA PHE A 14 -45.70 -1.72 29.91
C PHE A 14 -44.69 -2.87 29.81
N SER A 15 -45.16 -4.08 30.12
CA SER A 15 -44.51 -5.31 29.66
C SER A 15 -44.61 -5.35 28.13
N LEU A 16 -43.59 -4.83 27.46
CA LEU A 16 -43.35 -5.04 26.04
C LEU A 16 -43.25 -6.55 25.81
N SER A 17 -44.29 -7.13 25.22
CA SER A 17 -44.21 -8.47 24.63
C SER A 17 -43.23 -8.43 23.45
N ALA A 18 -42.38 -9.44 23.33
CA ALA A 18 -41.54 -9.63 22.16
C ALA A 18 -42.40 -9.60 20.87
N ALA A 19 -41.87 -8.98 19.82
CA ALA A 19 -42.57 -8.83 18.55
C ALA A 19 -42.45 -10.12 17.73
N ASP A 20 -43.43 -11.01 17.87
CA ASP A 20 -43.51 -12.29 17.15
C ASP A 20 -44.36 -12.19 15.87
N PHE A 21 -44.43 -13.27 15.09
CA PHE A 21 -45.17 -13.34 13.83
C PHE A 21 -46.68 -13.58 13.99
N THR A 22 -47.26 -13.42 15.20
CA THR A 22 -48.70 -13.57 15.41
C THR A 22 -49.49 -12.71 14.43
N GLY A 23 -50.38 -13.37 13.66
CA GLY A 23 -51.21 -12.73 12.63
C GLY A 23 -50.60 -12.69 11.23
N ILE A 24 -49.31 -13.00 11.06
CA ILE A 24 -48.65 -13.10 9.74
C ILE A 24 -48.85 -14.51 9.16
N LYS A 25 -49.25 -14.57 7.89
CA LYS A 25 -49.36 -15.80 7.09
C LYS A 25 -48.22 -15.90 6.09
N ILE A 26 -47.46 -16.99 6.16
CA ILE A 26 -46.33 -17.25 5.26
C ILE A 26 -46.59 -18.55 4.50
N TYR A 27 -46.54 -18.50 3.17
CA TYR A 27 -46.59 -19.69 2.31
C TYR A 27 -45.17 -20.11 1.92
N ILE A 28 -44.83 -21.36 2.17
CA ILE A 28 -43.56 -21.96 1.76
C ILE A 28 -43.86 -22.99 0.68
N ASN A 29 -43.23 -22.86 -0.48
CA ASN A 29 -43.23 -23.89 -1.52
C ASN A 29 -41.84 -24.53 -1.62
N PRO A 30 -41.61 -25.72 -1.05
CA PRO A 30 -40.43 -26.51 -1.37
C PRO A 30 -40.59 -27.05 -2.79
N GLY A 31 -39.80 -26.54 -3.75
CA GLY A 31 -39.94 -26.85 -5.16
C GLY A 31 -39.82 -28.35 -5.47
N HIS A 32 -40.45 -28.77 -6.57
CA HIS A 32 -40.50 -30.15 -7.10
C HIS A 32 -41.12 -31.17 -6.13
N GLY A 33 -41.29 -32.42 -6.55
CA GLY A 33 -41.71 -33.53 -5.70
C GLY A 33 -41.21 -34.87 -6.22
N GLY A 34 -41.18 -35.88 -5.35
CA GLY A 34 -40.85 -37.25 -5.74
C GLY A 34 -39.36 -37.59 -5.89
N TYR A 35 -39.10 -38.71 -6.54
CA TYR A 35 -37.77 -39.23 -6.85
C TYR A 35 -37.67 -39.69 -8.31
N ASP A 36 -38.39 -39.00 -9.21
CA ASP A 36 -38.36 -39.23 -10.66
C ASP A 36 -37.53 -38.16 -11.36
N GLY A 37 -36.50 -38.57 -12.11
CA GLY A 37 -35.65 -37.69 -12.92
C GLY A 37 -36.37 -36.98 -14.07
N ALA A 38 -37.60 -37.37 -14.41
CA ALA A 38 -38.45 -36.60 -15.32
C ALA A 38 -38.85 -35.23 -14.73
N ASN A 39 -39.16 -35.20 -13.43
CA ASN A 39 -39.80 -34.04 -12.76
C ASN A 39 -38.91 -33.37 -11.69
N ASP A 40 -37.91 -34.09 -11.16
CA ASP A 40 -36.95 -33.61 -10.17
C ASP A 40 -35.49 -33.64 -10.69
N ARG A 41 -34.53 -33.20 -9.87
CA ARG A 41 -33.09 -33.14 -10.20
C ARG A 41 -32.26 -33.96 -9.23
N ASN A 42 -31.61 -34.99 -9.76
CA ASN A 42 -30.66 -35.83 -9.05
C ASN A 42 -29.24 -35.68 -9.61
N VAL A 43 -28.24 -35.71 -8.73
CA VAL A 43 -26.82 -35.52 -9.09
C VAL A 43 -25.98 -36.63 -8.48
N VAL A 44 -25.05 -37.18 -9.27
CA VAL A 44 -24.06 -38.18 -8.82
C VAL A 44 -23.09 -37.53 -7.84
N THR A 45 -22.82 -38.19 -6.71
CA THR A 45 -21.87 -37.74 -5.69
C THR A 45 -20.83 -38.82 -5.39
N ILE A 46 -19.83 -38.54 -4.55
CA ILE A 46 -18.86 -39.55 -4.11
C ILE A 46 -19.57 -40.76 -3.43
N PRO A 47 -20.50 -40.58 -2.47
CA PRO A 47 -21.17 -41.71 -1.82
C PRO A 47 -22.34 -42.32 -2.60
N TYR A 48 -22.98 -41.61 -3.53
CA TYR A 48 -24.27 -42.02 -4.11
C TYR A 48 -24.30 -41.97 -5.64
N ALA A 49 -24.93 -42.99 -6.24
CA ALA A 49 -25.12 -43.10 -7.68
C ALA A 49 -26.34 -42.30 -8.18
N LEU A 50 -26.45 -42.14 -9.50
CA LEU A 50 -27.63 -41.55 -10.12
C LEU A 50 -28.87 -42.44 -9.81
N GLY A 51 -29.98 -41.82 -9.41
CA GLY A 51 -31.21 -42.50 -9.02
C GLY A 51 -31.26 -42.95 -7.55
N ASP A 52 -30.20 -42.79 -6.76
CA ASP A 52 -30.20 -43.20 -5.34
C ASP A 52 -30.98 -42.18 -4.49
N THR A 53 -32.07 -42.62 -3.86
CA THR A 53 -32.93 -41.81 -2.96
C THR A 53 -32.21 -41.26 -1.71
N LEU A 54 -31.06 -41.83 -1.34
CA LEU A 54 -30.18 -41.31 -0.28
C LEU A 54 -29.24 -40.20 -0.77
N GLY A 55 -29.10 -40.06 -2.09
CA GLY A 55 -28.29 -39.04 -2.76
C GLY A 55 -28.89 -37.63 -2.72
N PHE A 56 -28.28 -36.72 -3.48
CA PHE A 56 -28.86 -35.39 -3.65
C PHE A 56 -30.06 -35.46 -4.59
N TRP A 57 -31.20 -35.01 -4.09
CA TRP A 57 -32.39 -34.70 -4.89
C TRP A 57 -32.83 -33.28 -4.54
N GLU A 58 -33.12 -32.47 -5.55
CA GLU A 58 -33.54 -31.09 -5.35
C GLU A 58 -34.82 -31.04 -4.51
N SER A 59 -35.86 -31.80 -4.86
CA SER A 59 -37.11 -31.86 -4.10
C SER A 59 -36.88 -32.20 -2.61
N ALA A 60 -36.04 -33.19 -2.32
CA ALA A 60 -35.75 -33.62 -0.95
C ALA A 60 -34.89 -32.59 -0.19
N SER A 61 -33.99 -31.90 -0.89
CA SER A 61 -33.21 -30.78 -0.36
C SER A 61 -34.13 -29.63 0.03
N ASN A 62 -34.95 -29.15 -0.91
CA ASN A 62 -35.91 -28.07 -0.74
C ASN A 62 -36.90 -28.39 0.38
N LEU A 63 -37.45 -29.61 0.42
CA LEU A 63 -38.35 -30.05 1.50
C LEU A 63 -37.69 -29.99 2.87
N THR A 64 -36.42 -30.40 2.98
CA THR A 64 -35.68 -30.30 4.24
C THR A 64 -35.55 -28.84 4.68
N LYS A 65 -35.26 -27.93 3.75
CA LYS A 65 -35.15 -26.48 4.03
C LYS A 65 -36.50 -25.89 4.47
N GLY A 66 -37.57 -26.24 3.75
CA GLY A 66 -38.92 -25.71 3.95
C GLY A 66 -39.59 -26.21 5.23
N LEU A 67 -39.41 -27.48 5.59
CA LEU A 67 -39.91 -28.03 6.86
C LEU A 67 -39.24 -27.38 8.07
N GLU A 68 -37.90 -27.22 8.05
CA GLU A 68 -37.21 -26.50 9.13
C GLU A 68 -37.67 -25.05 9.24
N LEU A 69 -37.82 -24.35 8.10
CA LEU A 69 -38.27 -22.96 8.07
C LEU A 69 -39.70 -22.82 8.60
N ARG A 70 -40.60 -23.74 8.23
CA ARG A 70 -41.96 -23.84 8.79
C ARG A 70 -41.90 -23.93 10.31
N ASP A 71 -41.13 -24.88 10.83
CA ASP A 71 -41.06 -25.16 12.27
C ASP A 71 -40.48 -23.97 13.05
N LEU A 72 -39.46 -23.30 12.49
CA LEU A 72 -38.87 -22.09 13.04
C LEU A 72 -39.85 -20.90 13.08
N LEU A 73 -40.62 -20.68 12.02
CA LEU A 73 -41.60 -19.60 11.93
C LEU A 73 -42.84 -19.87 12.79
N GLN A 74 -43.34 -21.10 12.82
CA GLN A 74 -44.44 -21.50 13.70
C GLN A 74 -44.06 -21.40 15.19
N ALA A 75 -42.81 -21.72 15.54
CA ALA A 75 -42.29 -21.51 16.90
C ALA A 75 -42.23 -20.03 17.32
N GLN A 76 -42.32 -19.09 16.36
CA GLN A 76 -42.45 -17.65 16.58
C GLN A 76 -43.84 -17.10 16.19
N GLY A 77 -44.88 -17.93 16.21
CA GLY A 77 -46.28 -17.49 16.10
C GLY A 77 -46.82 -17.29 14.66
N ALA A 78 -46.02 -17.57 13.62
CA ALA A 78 -46.48 -17.42 12.23
C ALA A 78 -47.51 -18.49 11.86
N THR A 79 -48.53 -18.10 11.08
CA THR A 79 -49.40 -19.07 10.39
C THR A 79 -48.72 -19.53 9.11
N VAL A 80 -47.99 -20.64 9.17
CA VAL A 80 -47.28 -21.18 8.00
C VAL A 80 -48.15 -22.18 7.24
N ILE A 81 -48.29 -21.96 5.94
CA ILE A 81 -48.83 -22.89 4.95
C ILE A 81 -47.65 -23.45 4.15
N ILE A 82 -47.67 -24.74 3.83
CA ILE A 82 -46.60 -25.38 3.06
C ILE A 82 -47.21 -26.27 1.97
N SER A 83 -46.74 -26.15 0.72
CA SER A 83 -47.36 -26.83 -0.43
C SER A 83 -47.35 -28.36 -0.33
N ARG A 84 -46.38 -28.92 0.39
CA ARG A 84 -46.22 -30.36 0.65
C ARG A 84 -45.40 -30.61 1.92
N THR A 85 -45.62 -31.77 2.55
CA THR A 85 -44.86 -32.21 3.74
C THR A 85 -44.12 -33.53 3.54
N GLN A 86 -44.24 -34.15 2.36
CA GLN A 86 -43.61 -35.39 1.95
C GLN A 86 -42.92 -35.22 0.59
N ASN A 87 -42.17 -36.25 0.16
CA ASN A 87 -41.37 -36.25 -1.05
C ASN A 87 -41.73 -37.42 -1.96
N ARG A 88 -43.01 -37.60 -2.25
CA ARG A 88 -43.56 -38.61 -3.15
C ARG A 88 -43.85 -37.98 -4.51
N ASP A 89 -43.96 -38.77 -5.56
CA ASP A 89 -44.20 -38.26 -6.91
C ASP A 89 -45.58 -37.56 -7.01
N GLU A 90 -46.56 -38.01 -6.23
CA GLU A 90 -47.88 -37.37 -6.08
C GLU A 90 -47.86 -36.04 -5.29
N ASP A 91 -46.73 -35.68 -4.66
CA ASP A 91 -46.54 -34.39 -4.00
C ASP A 91 -46.00 -33.31 -4.96
N ASP A 92 -45.66 -33.66 -6.22
CA ASP A 92 -45.27 -32.72 -7.28
C ASP A 92 -46.50 -32.04 -7.89
N ARG A 93 -47.07 -31.09 -7.14
CA ARG A 93 -48.32 -30.39 -7.46
C ARG A 93 -48.18 -29.45 -8.66
N LEU A 94 -49.29 -29.21 -9.37
CA LEU A 94 -49.30 -28.26 -10.48
C LEU A 94 -48.94 -26.84 -9.99
N LEU A 95 -48.01 -26.18 -10.68
CA LEU A 95 -47.48 -24.87 -10.26
C LEU A 95 -48.57 -23.80 -10.10
N SER A 96 -49.64 -23.87 -10.90
CA SER A 96 -50.80 -22.99 -10.79
C SER A 96 -51.63 -23.24 -9.53
N GLU A 97 -51.82 -24.50 -9.11
CA GLU A 97 -52.56 -24.85 -7.90
C GLU A 97 -51.86 -24.33 -6.64
N ILE A 98 -50.52 -24.36 -6.63
CA ILE A 98 -49.69 -23.83 -5.53
C ILE A 98 -49.88 -22.30 -5.42
N ALA A 99 -49.86 -21.59 -6.55
CA ALA A 99 -50.06 -20.14 -6.59
C ALA A 99 -51.51 -19.74 -6.26
N GLU A 100 -52.50 -20.49 -6.76
CA GLU A 100 -53.92 -20.30 -6.45
C GLU A 100 -54.21 -20.55 -4.96
N GLU A 101 -53.60 -21.57 -4.34
CA GLU A 101 -53.73 -21.82 -2.90
C GLU A 101 -53.12 -20.69 -2.06
N ALA A 102 -51.95 -20.15 -2.44
CA ALA A 102 -51.36 -19.00 -1.79
C ALA A 102 -52.26 -17.75 -1.89
N ASN A 103 -52.82 -17.49 -3.08
CA ASN A 103 -53.77 -16.40 -3.31
C ASN A 103 -55.05 -16.57 -2.47
N ALA A 104 -55.66 -17.76 -2.50
CA ALA A 104 -56.92 -18.06 -1.81
C ALA A 104 -56.80 -17.94 -0.28
N ASN A 105 -55.62 -18.22 0.28
CA ASN A 105 -55.35 -18.03 1.70
C ASN A 105 -55.01 -16.59 2.08
N GLY A 106 -54.76 -15.70 1.10
CA GLY A 106 -54.39 -14.31 1.31
C GLY A 106 -53.16 -14.18 2.18
N VAL A 107 -52.06 -14.81 1.77
CA VAL A 107 -50.80 -14.81 2.54
C VAL A 107 -50.03 -13.50 2.40
N ASP A 108 -49.33 -13.11 3.46
CA ASP A 108 -48.53 -11.88 3.51
C ASP A 108 -47.18 -12.03 2.79
N ALA A 109 -46.67 -13.27 2.70
CA ALA A 109 -45.46 -13.61 1.98
C ALA A 109 -45.51 -15.03 1.39
N PHE A 110 -45.08 -15.18 0.14
CA PHE A 110 -44.85 -16.45 -0.54
C PHE A 110 -43.35 -16.63 -0.86
N LEU A 111 -42.78 -17.78 -0.49
CA LEU A 111 -41.39 -18.16 -0.78
C LEU A 111 -41.35 -19.54 -1.46
N SER A 112 -40.89 -19.60 -2.71
CA SER A 112 -40.52 -20.86 -3.37
C SER A 112 -39.03 -21.15 -3.15
N ILE A 113 -38.69 -22.30 -2.59
CA ILE A 113 -37.31 -22.70 -2.28
C ILE A 113 -36.84 -23.71 -3.34
N HIS A 114 -35.76 -23.37 -4.04
CA HIS A 114 -35.14 -24.13 -5.13
C HIS A 114 -33.60 -24.14 -5.02
N SER A 115 -32.97 -24.86 -5.95
CA SER A 115 -31.53 -24.84 -6.18
C SER A 115 -31.24 -25.01 -7.68
N ASN A 116 -30.23 -24.32 -8.19
CA ASN A 116 -30.07 -24.12 -9.63
C ASN A 116 -29.16 -25.18 -10.29
N ALA A 117 -29.20 -25.26 -11.62
CA ALA A 117 -28.29 -26.07 -12.41
C ALA A 117 -27.98 -25.45 -13.79
N LEU A 118 -26.82 -25.78 -14.33
CA LEU A 118 -26.44 -25.59 -15.73
C LEU A 118 -26.53 -26.88 -16.55
N GLY A 119 -26.66 -28.04 -15.90
CA GLY A 119 -26.63 -29.38 -16.51
C GLY A 119 -25.22 -29.91 -16.75
N THR A 120 -24.27 -29.03 -17.11
CA THR A 120 -22.83 -29.32 -17.14
C THR A 120 -22.06 -28.19 -16.46
N ASN A 121 -21.92 -28.28 -15.14
CA ASN A 121 -21.30 -27.23 -14.34
C ASN A 121 -19.86 -27.56 -13.96
N THR A 122 -18.92 -26.66 -14.31
CA THR A 122 -17.48 -26.79 -14.07
C THR A 122 -16.93 -25.74 -13.09
N GLY A 123 -17.78 -25.07 -12.32
CA GLY A 123 -17.36 -24.07 -11.33
C GLY A 123 -18.20 -22.79 -11.31
N THR A 124 -19.51 -22.90 -11.51
CA THR A 124 -20.50 -21.83 -11.34
C THR A 124 -21.35 -22.10 -10.12
N ASN A 125 -21.41 -21.17 -9.18
CA ASN A 125 -22.29 -21.22 -8.02
C ASN A 125 -22.61 -19.81 -7.53
N TYR A 126 -23.87 -19.39 -7.64
CA TYR A 126 -24.34 -18.10 -7.15
C TYR A 126 -25.80 -18.17 -6.72
N LEU A 127 -26.18 -17.26 -5.82
CA LEU A 127 -27.56 -17.01 -5.41
C LEU A 127 -28.32 -16.29 -6.52
N LEU A 128 -29.54 -16.74 -6.83
CA LEU A 128 -30.48 -16.05 -7.73
C LEU A 128 -31.85 -15.95 -7.04
N GLN A 129 -32.52 -14.82 -7.18
CA GLN A 129 -33.88 -14.61 -6.68
C GLN A 129 -34.77 -14.09 -7.81
N LEU A 130 -35.94 -14.68 -7.99
CA LEU A 130 -36.84 -14.41 -9.11
C LEU A 130 -38.23 -14.01 -8.60
N TYR A 131 -38.78 -12.91 -9.12
CA TYR A 131 -40.15 -12.47 -8.83
C TYR A 131 -40.93 -12.22 -10.12
N HIS A 132 -42.26 -12.22 -10.06
CA HIS A 132 -43.09 -11.98 -11.23
C HIS A 132 -43.01 -10.51 -11.70
N GLY A 133 -42.63 -10.29 -12.97
CA GLY A 133 -42.60 -8.96 -13.60
C GLY A 133 -41.26 -8.63 -14.27
N TYR A 134 -41.01 -7.35 -14.56
CA TYR A 134 -39.71 -6.84 -15.02
C TYR A 134 -38.84 -6.34 -13.85
N ASP A 135 -37.52 -6.26 -14.05
CA ASP A 135 -36.51 -5.87 -13.03
C ASP A 135 -36.79 -4.54 -12.29
N ASN A 136 -37.58 -3.65 -12.89
CA ASN A 136 -37.99 -2.36 -12.33
C ASN A 136 -39.53 -2.19 -12.27
N GLN A 137 -40.29 -3.22 -12.64
CA GLN A 137 -41.77 -3.23 -12.67
C GLN A 137 -42.27 -4.62 -12.25
N PRO A 138 -42.22 -4.97 -10.95
CA PRO A 138 -42.85 -6.18 -10.41
C PRO A 138 -44.39 -6.15 -10.63
N THR A 139 -44.99 -7.30 -10.94
CA THR A 139 -46.44 -7.43 -11.08
C THR A 139 -47.16 -7.28 -9.74
N VAL A 140 -46.53 -7.75 -8.64
CA VAL A 140 -46.95 -7.47 -7.26
C VAL A 140 -45.86 -6.64 -6.60
N GLU A 141 -46.16 -5.37 -6.31
CA GLU A 141 -45.16 -4.36 -5.93
C GLU A 141 -44.24 -4.80 -4.77
N ALA A 142 -44.81 -5.43 -3.74
CA ALA A 142 -44.10 -5.85 -2.54
C ALA A 142 -43.10 -7.01 -2.75
N SER A 143 -43.15 -7.75 -3.87
CA SER A 143 -42.23 -8.86 -4.15
C SER A 143 -40.77 -8.42 -4.32
N LEU A 144 -40.51 -7.26 -4.94
CA LEU A 144 -39.14 -6.75 -5.10
C LEU A 144 -38.51 -6.33 -3.74
N PRO A 145 -39.22 -5.60 -2.85
CA PRO A 145 -38.80 -5.42 -1.47
C PRO A 145 -38.46 -6.71 -0.72
N MET A 146 -39.23 -7.80 -0.90
CA MET A 146 -38.91 -9.10 -0.29
C MET A 146 -37.56 -9.64 -0.76
N CYS A 147 -37.31 -9.68 -2.07
CA CYS A 147 -36.01 -10.14 -2.61
C CYS A 147 -34.84 -9.28 -2.09
N LYS A 148 -35.04 -7.96 -2.00
CA LYS A 148 -34.06 -7.01 -1.48
C LYS A 148 -33.74 -7.26 0.00
N ALA A 149 -34.74 -7.55 0.82
CA ALA A 149 -34.57 -7.85 2.24
C ALA A 149 -33.94 -9.24 2.47
N ALA A 150 -34.24 -10.22 1.62
CA ALA A 150 -33.67 -11.57 1.73
C ALA A 150 -32.19 -11.64 1.30
N TRP A 151 -31.78 -10.84 0.31
CA TRP A 151 -30.44 -10.91 -0.28
C TRP A 151 -29.28 -10.85 0.74
N PRO A 152 -29.20 -9.88 1.67
CA PRO A 152 -28.06 -9.74 2.58
C PRO A 152 -27.87 -10.97 3.49
N ARG A 153 -28.95 -11.56 3.99
CA ARG A 153 -28.90 -12.74 4.87
C ARG A 153 -28.46 -14.00 4.13
N LEU A 154 -28.98 -14.20 2.92
CA LEU A 154 -28.72 -15.41 2.13
C LEU A 154 -27.30 -15.44 1.55
N ILE A 155 -26.83 -14.31 1.00
CA ILE A 155 -25.48 -14.24 0.40
C ILE A 155 -24.36 -14.28 1.46
N GLU A 156 -24.65 -13.99 2.73
CA GLU A 156 -23.67 -14.07 3.83
C GLU A 156 -23.22 -15.51 4.17
N ASN A 157 -23.62 -16.53 3.39
CA ASN A 157 -23.23 -17.92 3.61
C ASN A 157 -21.72 -18.16 3.40
N LYS A 158 -20.89 -17.88 4.42
CA LYS A 158 -19.43 -18.03 4.36
C LYS A 158 -18.96 -19.49 4.18
N LEU A 159 -19.84 -20.48 4.32
CA LEU A 159 -19.49 -21.90 4.16
C LEU A 159 -19.47 -22.37 2.70
N THR A 160 -20.18 -21.66 1.80
CA THR A 160 -20.10 -21.91 0.35
C THR A 160 -19.02 -21.08 -0.33
N VAL A 161 -18.76 -21.40 -1.61
CA VAL A 161 -17.94 -20.61 -2.52
C VAL A 161 -18.86 -19.99 -3.56
N TRP A 162 -19.14 -18.70 -3.42
CA TRP A 162 -19.84 -17.92 -4.44
C TRP A 162 -18.87 -17.54 -5.57
N THR A 163 -19.20 -17.92 -6.79
CA THR A 163 -18.35 -17.70 -7.97
C THR A 163 -18.69 -16.40 -8.70
N ASN A 164 -19.92 -15.91 -8.50
CA ASN A 164 -20.50 -14.69 -9.03
C ASN A 164 -21.37 -14.05 -7.94
N TYR A 165 -21.61 -12.74 -8.00
CA TYR A 165 -22.45 -12.00 -7.05
C TYR A 165 -22.10 -12.21 -5.55
N PRO A 166 -20.81 -12.22 -5.14
CA PRO A 166 -20.39 -12.79 -3.86
C PRO A 166 -20.67 -11.91 -2.62
N THR A 167 -21.36 -10.77 -2.75
CA THR A 167 -21.56 -9.81 -1.65
C THR A 167 -22.99 -9.27 -1.59
N ALA A 168 -23.38 -8.75 -0.42
CA ALA A 168 -24.65 -8.04 -0.24
C ALA A 168 -24.82 -6.84 -1.18
N ALA A 169 -23.70 -6.23 -1.62
CA ALA A 169 -23.69 -5.09 -2.53
C ALA A 169 -23.76 -5.47 -4.04
N THR A 170 -23.73 -6.76 -4.38
CA THR A 170 -23.76 -7.23 -5.78
C THR A 170 -24.97 -8.13 -6.07
N PRO A 171 -26.22 -7.63 -5.92
CA PRO A 171 -27.40 -8.49 -5.98
C PRO A 171 -27.74 -9.03 -7.37
N ASN A 172 -28.28 -10.25 -7.37
CA ASN A 172 -28.92 -10.89 -8.51
C ASN A 172 -30.36 -11.31 -8.16
N TYR A 173 -31.20 -10.33 -7.79
CA TYR A 173 -32.66 -10.48 -7.83
C TYR A 173 -33.17 -9.94 -9.17
N ARG A 174 -34.04 -10.70 -9.86
CA ARG A 174 -34.49 -10.39 -11.22
C ARG A 174 -36.00 -10.58 -11.37
N GLY A 175 -36.62 -9.77 -12.23
CA GLY A 175 -37.98 -10.01 -12.69
C GLY A 175 -38.00 -11.15 -13.72
N ASP A 176 -38.95 -12.08 -13.63
CA ASP A 176 -38.99 -13.25 -14.51
C ASP A 176 -39.19 -12.88 -15.98
N PHE A 177 -39.91 -11.79 -16.30
CA PHE A 177 -40.03 -11.25 -17.66
C PHE A 177 -38.71 -10.66 -18.17
N SER A 178 -37.90 -10.08 -17.29
CA SER A 178 -36.55 -9.59 -17.63
C SER A 178 -35.52 -10.72 -17.76
N PHE A 179 -35.75 -11.86 -17.10
CA PHE A 179 -34.82 -12.99 -17.10
C PHE A 179 -35.09 -13.99 -18.22
N TYR A 180 -36.36 -14.37 -18.43
CA TYR A 180 -36.77 -15.37 -19.43
C TYR A 180 -37.44 -14.76 -20.69
N GLY A 181 -37.74 -13.45 -20.67
CA GLY A 181 -38.58 -12.80 -21.68
C GLY A 181 -40.08 -12.98 -21.39
N ASN A 182 -40.92 -12.07 -21.90
CA ASN A 182 -42.38 -12.10 -21.66
C ASN A 182 -43.13 -13.14 -22.54
N THR A 183 -42.51 -14.30 -22.75
CA THR A 183 -43.04 -15.45 -23.52
C THR A 183 -42.76 -16.80 -22.85
N SER A 184 -41.85 -16.84 -21.87
CA SER A 184 -41.51 -18.01 -21.05
C SER A 184 -41.25 -17.54 -19.61
N GLY A 185 -41.47 -18.36 -18.59
CA GLY A 185 -41.15 -18.02 -17.20
C GLY A 185 -41.87 -18.86 -16.16
N LEU A 186 -41.87 -18.40 -14.91
CA LEU A 186 -42.12 -19.26 -13.75
C LEU A 186 -43.61 -19.41 -13.44
N GLY A 187 -44.16 -20.58 -13.77
CA GLY A 187 -45.58 -20.92 -13.57
C GLY A 187 -46.07 -20.86 -12.11
N VAL A 188 -45.17 -20.94 -11.12
CA VAL A 188 -45.50 -20.81 -9.69
C VAL A 188 -45.57 -19.35 -9.21
N LEU A 189 -44.97 -18.41 -9.95
CA LEU A 189 -44.98 -16.98 -9.62
C LEU A 189 -46.01 -16.19 -10.43
N ARG A 190 -46.23 -16.56 -11.69
CA ARG A 190 -47.09 -15.81 -12.62
C ARG A 190 -48.56 -15.69 -12.17
N PRO A 191 -49.19 -16.70 -11.55
CA PRO A 191 -50.57 -16.56 -11.06
C PRO A 191 -50.66 -15.80 -9.73
N LEU A 192 -49.55 -15.48 -9.05
CA LEU A 192 -49.61 -14.84 -7.73
C LEU A 192 -50.19 -13.42 -7.80
N THR A 193 -51.17 -13.17 -6.94
CA THR A 193 -51.69 -11.85 -6.59
C THR A 193 -51.22 -11.39 -5.20
N VAL A 194 -50.47 -12.24 -4.49
CA VAL A 194 -49.85 -12.00 -3.17
C VAL A 194 -48.33 -11.76 -3.31
N PRO A 195 -47.68 -11.07 -2.35
CA PRO A 195 -46.25 -10.82 -2.39
C PRO A 195 -45.43 -12.11 -2.34
N GLY A 196 -44.44 -12.26 -3.21
CA GLY A 196 -43.59 -13.44 -3.18
C GLY A 196 -42.52 -13.56 -4.26
N PHE A 197 -41.59 -14.47 -4.01
CA PHE A 197 -40.45 -14.75 -4.88
C PHE A 197 -40.01 -16.21 -4.81
N LEU A 198 -39.24 -16.63 -5.81
CA LEU A 198 -38.53 -17.90 -5.87
C LEU A 198 -37.05 -17.66 -5.56
N ASN A 199 -36.49 -18.51 -4.71
CA ASN A 199 -35.08 -18.52 -4.34
C ASN A 199 -34.37 -19.71 -4.97
N GLU A 200 -33.45 -19.43 -5.88
CA GLU A 200 -32.43 -20.38 -6.35
C GLU A 200 -31.22 -20.26 -5.42
N GLY A 201 -31.22 -21.05 -4.34
CA GLY A 201 -30.33 -20.82 -3.19
C GLY A 201 -28.84 -20.99 -3.50
N SER A 202 -28.49 -22.05 -4.24
CA SER A 202 -27.15 -22.34 -4.74
C SER A 202 -27.22 -23.35 -5.89
N PHE A 203 -26.11 -23.57 -6.61
CA PHE A 203 -26.08 -24.50 -7.74
C PHE A 203 -25.87 -25.93 -7.25
N HIS A 204 -26.89 -26.78 -7.42
CA HIS A 204 -26.84 -28.17 -6.96
C HIS A 204 -26.03 -29.09 -7.87
N ASP A 205 -25.64 -28.66 -9.07
CA ASP A 205 -24.74 -29.37 -9.96
C ASP A 205 -23.27 -28.91 -9.87
N TYR A 206 -22.95 -27.88 -9.06
CA TYR A 206 -21.58 -27.59 -8.65
C TYR A 206 -21.17 -28.57 -7.54
N SER A 207 -20.37 -29.58 -7.88
CA SER A 207 -20.17 -30.77 -7.04
C SER A 207 -19.86 -30.50 -5.55
N PRO A 208 -18.99 -29.55 -5.17
CA PRO A 208 -18.72 -29.28 -3.76
C PRO A 208 -19.95 -28.75 -3.01
N GLU A 209 -20.79 -27.95 -3.68
CA GLU A 209 -22.06 -27.49 -3.12
C GLU A 209 -23.09 -28.62 -3.07
N THR A 210 -23.14 -29.51 -4.07
CA THR A 210 -23.95 -30.74 -4.00
C THR A 210 -23.64 -31.55 -2.75
N HIS A 211 -22.35 -31.71 -2.41
CA HIS A 211 -21.93 -32.46 -1.22
C HIS A 211 -22.28 -31.71 0.08
N ARG A 212 -22.12 -30.37 0.15
CA ARG A 212 -22.67 -29.58 1.27
C ARG A 212 -24.18 -29.77 1.42
N LEU A 213 -24.90 -29.74 0.30
CA LEU A 213 -26.34 -29.96 0.23
C LEU A 213 -26.74 -31.41 0.53
N LEU A 214 -25.83 -32.40 0.65
CA LEU A 214 -26.16 -33.70 1.26
C LEU A 214 -26.36 -33.56 2.78
N SER A 215 -25.65 -32.63 3.44
CA SER A 215 -25.78 -32.41 4.88
C SER A 215 -27.10 -31.73 5.23
N LYS A 216 -27.95 -32.43 6.01
CA LYS A 216 -29.19 -31.85 6.53
C LYS A 216 -28.93 -30.61 7.38
N ASP A 217 -27.82 -30.57 8.12
CA ASP A 217 -27.46 -29.43 8.96
C ASP A 217 -27.04 -28.21 8.15
N TYR A 218 -26.38 -28.40 6.99
CA TYR A 218 -26.12 -27.32 6.05
C TYR A 218 -27.42 -26.72 5.49
N ARG A 219 -28.37 -27.57 5.04
CA ARG A 219 -29.70 -27.13 4.59
C ARG A 219 -30.42 -26.29 5.66
N LYS A 220 -30.37 -26.72 6.92
CA LYS A 220 -30.98 -26.02 8.06
C LYS A 220 -30.35 -24.64 8.36
N LEU A 221 -29.07 -24.41 8.03
CA LEU A 221 -28.48 -23.07 8.12
C LEU A 221 -29.08 -22.10 7.10
N GLU A 222 -29.55 -22.57 5.95
CA GLU A 222 -30.27 -21.78 4.96
C GLU A 222 -31.68 -21.43 5.46
N SER A 223 -32.40 -22.39 6.05
CA SER A 223 -33.65 -22.16 6.77
C SER A 223 -33.52 -21.11 7.88
N TYR A 224 -32.41 -21.12 8.63
CA TYR A 224 -32.14 -20.09 9.63
C TYR A 224 -31.93 -18.69 9.01
N ARG A 225 -31.31 -18.61 7.83
CA ARG A 225 -31.17 -17.33 7.10
C ARG A 225 -32.50 -16.81 6.55
N PHE A 226 -33.39 -17.70 6.10
CA PHE A 226 -34.75 -17.33 5.76
C PHE A 226 -35.54 -16.83 6.98
N LEU A 227 -35.38 -17.45 8.16
CA LEU A 227 -35.95 -16.92 9.41
C LEU A 227 -35.42 -15.51 9.72
N GLN A 228 -34.09 -15.30 9.67
CA GLN A 228 -33.49 -13.98 9.88
C GLN A 228 -34.05 -12.94 8.90
N TYR A 229 -34.18 -13.30 7.62
CA TYR A 229 -34.82 -12.46 6.60
C TYR A 229 -36.26 -12.12 6.97
N PHE A 230 -37.09 -13.10 7.35
CA PHE A 230 -38.47 -12.83 7.72
C PHE A 230 -38.58 -11.96 8.97
N CYS A 231 -37.67 -12.10 9.94
CA CYS A 231 -37.58 -11.22 11.09
C CYS A 231 -37.28 -9.78 10.65
N ASP A 232 -36.26 -9.57 9.81
CA ASP A 232 -35.91 -8.24 9.30
C ASP A 232 -37.05 -7.62 8.49
N TYR A 233 -37.70 -8.39 7.61
CA TYR A 233 -38.73 -7.91 6.69
C TYR A 233 -40.05 -7.55 7.39
N PHE A 234 -40.48 -8.35 8.36
CA PHE A 234 -41.71 -8.11 9.13
C PHE A 234 -41.48 -7.33 10.43
N GLY A 235 -40.25 -6.88 10.71
CA GLY A 235 -39.89 -6.14 11.92
C GLY A 235 -40.10 -6.94 13.20
N LYS A 236 -39.71 -8.22 13.20
CA LYS A 236 -39.87 -9.18 14.31
C LYS A 236 -38.54 -9.44 15.00
N ASP A 237 -38.61 -9.86 16.25
CA ASP A 237 -37.41 -10.12 17.04
C ASP A 237 -36.61 -11.32 16.49
N LEU A 238 -35.29 -11.15 16.39
CA LEU A 238 -34.38 -12.25 16.05
C LEU A 238 -34.28 -13.25 17.22
N PRO A 239 -33.94 -14.53 16.97
CA PRO A 239 -33.73 -15.52 18.03
C PRO A 239 -32.76 -15.04 19.12
N THR A 240 -33.11 -15.24 20.38
CA THR A 240 -32.26 -14.83 21.53
C THR A 240 -30.99 -15.68 21.70
N THR A 241 -30.86 -16.75 20.91
CA THR A 241 -29.70 -17.64 20.84
C THR A 241 -29.02 -17.53 19.47
N GLY A 242 -27.75 -17.91 19.40
CA GLY A 242 -26.98 -17.98 18.16
C GLY A 242 -26.68 -19.40 17.71
N VAL A 243 -26.02 -19.49 16.56
CA VAL A 243 -25.61 -20.74 15.90
C VAL A 243 -24.12 -20.69 15.59
N ILE A 244 -23.39 -21.78 15.83
CA ILE A 244 -22.08 -22.02 15.20
C ILE A 244 -22.31 -22.86 13.95
N GLY A 245 -21.82 -22.40 12.79
CA GLY A 245 -21.81 -23.16 11.55
C GLY A 245 -20.39 -23.23 11.00
N GLY A 246 -19.92 -24.42 10.62
CA GLY A 246 -18.52 -24.60 10.24
C GLY A 246 -18.28 -25.74 9.27
N TRP A 247 -17.03 -25.85 8.83
CA TRP A 247 -16.51 -27.06 8.20
C TRP A 247 -15.10 -27.39 8.69
N VAL A 248 -14.71 -28.65 8.53
CA VAL A 248 -13.35 -29.16 8.79
C VAL A 248 -12.78 -29.77 7.50
N LYS A 249 -11.59 -29.32 7.09
CA LYS A 249 -10.86 -29.78 5.89
C LYS A 249 -9.37 -29.99 6.20
N GLY A 250 -8.70 -30.82 5.41
CA GLY A 250 -7.23 -30.97 5.44
C GLY A 250 -6.55 -29.77 4.77
N ILE A 251 -5.44 -29.27 5.33
CA ILE A 251 -4.60 -28.21 4.73
C ILE A 251 -3.60 -28.77 3.71
N ASP A 252 -3.41 -30.09 3.77
CA ASP A 252 -2.41 -30.88 3.07
C ASP A 252 -3.05 -32.15 2.49
N GLU A 253 -4.32 -32.06 2.10
CA GLU A 253 -5.06 -33.08 1.36
C GLU A 253 -6.06 -32.39 0.40
N ARG A 254 -6.05 -32.74 -0.88
CA ARG A 254 -7.07 -32.34 -1.87
C ARG A 254 -8.05 -33.47 -2.15
N VAL A 255 -9.27 -33.14 -2.55
CA VAL A 255 -10.19 -34.15 -3.09
C VAL A 255 -9.66 -34.64 -4.44
N ASN A 256 -9.50 -35.96 -4.59
CA ASN A 256 -9.02 -36.61 -5.81
C ASN A 256 -10.07 -37.60 -6.33
N ASP A 257 -11.25 -37.08 -6.68
CA ASP A 257 -12.36 -37.85 -7.26
C ASP A 257 -13.06 -36.99 -8.32
N SER A 258 -13.30 -37.54 -9.50
CA SER A 258 -13.92 -36.82 -10.62
C SER A 258 -15.36 -36.41 -10.36
N ARG A 259 -16.02 -36.98 -9.34
CA ARG A 259 -17.38 -36.64 -8.88
C ARG A 259 -17.39 -35.43 -7.93
N PHE A 260 -16.22 -34.83 -7.66
CA PHE A 260 -16.07 -33.64 -6.83
C PHE A 260 -15.28 -32.57 -7.60
N ALA A 261 -15.84 -32.10 -8.71
CA ALA A 261 -15.22 -31.07 -9.54
C ALA A 261 -15.32 -29.69 -8.86
N TYR A 262 -14.21 -29.22 -8.28
CA TYR A 262 -14.14 -27.94 -7.57
C TYR A 262 -13.54 -26.81 -8.42
N LYS A 263 -13.85 -25.56 -8.07
CA LYS A 263 -13.15 -24.38 -8.61
C LYS A 263 -11.77 -24.26 -7.94
N THR A 264 -10.70 -24.26 -8.74
CA THR A 264 -9.32 -24.14 -8.26
C THR A 264 -9.07 -22.83 -7.49
N SER A 265 -8.10 -22.84 -6.58
CA SER A 265 -7.74 -21.67 -5.75
C SER A 265 -8.88 -21.18 -4.85
N THR A 266 -9.75 -22.09 -4.41
CA THR A 266 -10.83 -21.83 -3.44
C THR A 266 -10.75 -22.82 -2.28
N ASP A 267 -11.50 -22.60 -1.20
CA ASP A 267 -11.60 -23.54 -0.08
C ASP A 267 -12.04 -24.97 -0.52
N ASP A 268 -12.62 -25.13 -1.71
CA ASP A 268 -13.17 -26.40 -2.21
C ASP A 268 -12.17 -27.34 -2.86
N GLU A 269 -10.92 -26.92 -3.06
CA GLU A 269 -9.87 -27.85 -3.49
C GLU A 269 -9.44 -28.83 -2.38
N TRP A 270 -9.66 -28.44 -1.11
CA TRP A 270 -9.20 -29.15 0.08
C TRP A 270 -10.18 -30.23 0.56
N LEU A 271 -9.63 -31.38 0.98
CA LEU A 271 -10.37 -32.58 1.37
C LEU A 271 -11.22 -32.33 2.63
N PRO A 272 -12.55 -32.50 2.57
CA PRO A 272 -13.40 -32.47 3.75
C PRO A 272 -13.18 -33.69 4.64
N LEU A 273 -12.93 -33.45 5.94
CA LEU A 273 -12.54 -34.50 6.87
C LEU A 273 -13.78 -35.22 7.43
N ASN A 274 -14.23 -36.23 6.69
CA ASN A 274 -15.27 -37.16 7.12
C ASN A 274 -14.97 -37.73 8.53
N SER A 275 -16.00 -37.87 9.36
CA SER A 275 -15.87 -38.36 10.75
C SER A 275 -14.98 -37.51 11.68
N ALA A 276 -14.58 -36.29 11.29
CA ALA A 276 -13.93 -35.35 12.21
C ALA A 276 -14.85 -35.05 13.41
N ASN A 277 -14.27 -34.92 14.59
CA ASN A 277 -14.99 -34.72 15.83
C ASN A 277 -14.71 -33.32 16.39
N ILE A 278 -15.78 -32.56 16.64
CA ILE A 278 -15.75 -31.20 17.18
C ILE A 278 -16.38 -31.22 18.57
N LYS A 279 -15.56 -31.00 19.60
CA LYS A 279 -16.02 -30.85 20.98
C LYS A 279 -16.25 -29.37 21.29
N LEU A 280 -17.49 -29.00 21.60
CA LEU A 280 -17.89 -27.68 22.07
C LEU A 280 -17.72 -27.57 23.59
N MET A 281 -17.08 -26.50 24.04
CA MET A 281 -16.80 -26.21 25.44
C MET A 281 -17.17 -24.77 25.81
N ASN A 282 -17.47 -24.53 27.08
CA ASN A 282 -17.69 -23.17 27.61
C ASN A 282 -16.37 -22.38 27.68
N ALA A 283 -16.46 -21.10 28.07
CA ALA A 283 -15.29 -20.23 28.20
C ALA A 283 -14.22 -20.78 29.17
N VAL A 284 -14.60 -21.48 30.25
CA VAL A 284 -13.64 -22.04 31.22
C VAL A 284 -13.02 -23.38 30.76
N GLY A 285 -13.70 -24.13 29.89
CA GLY A 285 -13.19 -25.35 29.25
C GLY A 285 -14.04 -26.61 29.47
N ASP A 286 -15.18 -26.51 30.15
CA ASP A 286 -16.08 -27.65 30.38
C ASP A 286 -16.78 -28.07 29.09
N SER A 287 -16.96 -29.37 28.89
CA SER A 287 -17.67 -29.92 27.73
C SER A 287 -19.17 -29.56 27.78
N ILE A 288 -19.66 -28.90 26.73
CA ILE A 288 -21.09 -28.63 26.56
C ILE A 288 -21.73 -29.65 25.61
N ASN A 289 -21.12 -29.83 24.44
CA ASN A 289 -21.69 -30.64 23.37
C ASN A 289 -20.58 -31.22 22.48
N ASN A 290 -20.93 -32.14 21.59
CA ASN A 290 -20.01 -32.83 20.71
C ASN A 290 -20.69 -33.10 19.37
N TYR A 291 -19.99 -32.83 18.27
CA TYR A 291 -20.46 -33.07 16.91
C TYR A 291 -19.49 -33.99 16.19
N THR A 292 -20.01 -34.92 15.38
CA THR A 292 -19.20 -35.76 14.48
C THR A 292 -19.64 -35.47 13.06
N VAL A 293 -18.70 -35.01 12.23
CA VAL A 293 -18.91 -34.74 10.81
C VAL A 293 -19.35 -36.03 10.11
N ASP A 294 -20.31 -35.90 9.20
CA ASP A 294 -20.82 -37.03 8.43
C ASP A 294 -19.76 -37.60 7.46
N THR A 295 -20.13 -38.64 6.70
CA THR A 295 -19.24 -39.27 5.70
C THR A 295 -19.57 -38.86 4.27
N LEU A 296 -20.21 -37.70 4.09
CA LEU A 296 -20.78 -37.23 2.82
C LEU A 296 -19.88 -36.21 2.12
N TYR A 297 -18.59 -36.15 2.48
CA TYR A 297 -17.56 -35.32 1.85
C TYR A 297 -17.89 -33.82 1.85
N ASN A 298 -18.46 -33.31 2.94
CA ASN A 298 -18.79 -31.89 3.08
C ASN A 298 -18.04 -31.18 4.22
N GLY A 299 -17.56 -31.93 5.24
CA GLY A 299 -16.82 -31.37 6.37
C GLY A 299 -17.70 -30.64 7.40
N ILE A 300 -19.01 -30.52 7.16
CA ILE A 300 -19.93 -29.61 7.86
C ILE A 300 -20.16 -30.02 9.32
N PHE A 301 -20.16 -29.03 10.20
CA PHE A 301 -20.66 -29.15 11.57
C PHE A 301 -21.51 -27.94 11.98
N THR A 302 -22.47 -28.17 12.89
CA THR A 302 -23.27 -27.07 13.48
C THR A 302 -23.54 -27.28 14.97
N PHE A 303 -23.65 -26.17 15.70
CA PHE A 303 -24.23 -26.14 17.05
C PHE A 303 -25.28 -25.04 17.10
N ARG A 304 -26.54 -25.40 17.32
CA ARG A 304 -27.69 -24.48 17.35
C ARG A 304 -28.11 -24.16 18.79
N ASN A 305 -28.91 -23.11 18.96
CA ASN A 305 -29.55 -22.71 20.23
C ASN A 305 -28.54 -22.40 21.35
N LEU A 306 -27.42 -21.77 21.00
CA LEU A 306 -26.37 -21.39 21.95
C LEU A 306 -26.64 -20.01 22.56
N ALA A 307 -26.46 -19.86 23.87
CA ALA A 307 -26.49 -18.55 24.51
C ALA A 307 -25.34 -17.66 23.96
N PRO A 308 -25.53 -16.34 23.83
CA PRO A 308 -24.46 -15.43 23.42
C PRO A 308 -23.26 -15.49 24.38
N GLY A 309 -22.04 -15.47 23.83
CA GLY A 309 -20.80 -15.56 24.61
C GLY A 309 -19.67 -16.29 23.88
N THR A 310 -18.55 -16.46 24.58
CA THR A 310 -17.34 -17.10 24.04
C THR A 310 -17.30 -18.59 24.35
N TYR A 311 -17.11 -19.39 23.31
CA TYR A 311 -16.97 -20.85 23.38
C TYR A 311 -15.58 -21.28 22.93
N LYS A 312 -15.15 -22.44 23.41
CA LYS A 312 -13.94 -23.14 22.96
C LYS A 312 -14.34 -24.35 22.11
N LEU A 313 -13.59 -24.60 21.05
CA LEU A 313 -13.75 -25.78 20.19
C LEU A 313 -12.45 -26.58 20.19
N ARG A 314 -12.54 -27.89 20.40
CA ARG A 314 -11.43 -28.83 20.13
C ARG A 314 -11.84 -29.72 18.96
N ILE A 315 -11.04 -29.69 17.90
CA ILE A 315 -11.27 -30.48 16.70
C ILE A 315 -10.22 -31.59 16.61
N THR A 316 -10.68 -32.82 16.50
CA THR A 316 -9.86 -34.01 16.23
C THR A 316 -10.31 -34.66 14.92
N ALA A 317 -9.38 -35.21 14.15
CA ALA A 317 -9.68 -35.99 12.96
C ALA A 317 -8.65 -37.11 12.85
N LYS A 318 -9.03 -38.21 12.19
CA LYS A 318 -8.14 -39.36 12.00
C LYS A 318 -6.87 -38.91 11.27
N ASP A 319 -5.71 -39.38 11.73
CA ASP A 319 -4.39 -39.11 11.16
C ASP A 319 -3.94 -37.62 11.15
N HIS A 320 -4.74 -36.70 11.73
CA HIS A 320 -4.46 -35.26 11.77
C HIS A 320 -4.05 -34.74 13.16
N THR A 321 -3.28 -33.65 13.19
CA THR A 321 -2.96 -32.92 14.42
C THR A 321 -4.22 -32.25 15.00
N THR A 322 -4.51 -32.53 16.27
CA THR A 322 -5.61 -31.91 17.02
C THR A 322 -5.47 -30.39 17.08
N LYS A 323 -6.58 -29.66 16.93
CA LYS A 323 -6.60 -28.20 16.90
C LYS A 323 -7.62 -27.64 17.89
N ASP A 324 -7.17 -26.74 18.76
CA ASP A 324 -8.03 -25.96 19.65
C ASP A 324 -8.23 -24.55 19.09
N THR A 325 -9.43 -24.00 19.27
CA THR A 325 -9.77 -22.63 18.84
C THR A 325 -10.92 -22.06 19.69
N THR A 326 -11.22 -20.78 19.51
CA THR A 326 -12.30 -20.05 20.20
C THR A 326 -13.25 -19.42 19.19
N ILE A 327 -14.50 -19.23 19.60
CA ILE A 327 -15.52 -18.57 18.78
C ILE A 327 -16.49 -17.79 19.67
N VAL A 328 -16.84 -16.58 19.23
CA VAL A 328 -17.87 -15.76 19.88
C VAL A 328 -19.20 -16.03 19.16
N VAL A 329 -20.23 -16.32 19.94
CA VAL A 329 -21.61 -16.48 19.48
C VAL A 329 -22.40 -15.25 19.88
N SER A 330 -23.19 -14.69 18.96
CA SER A 330 -24.12 -13.60 19.21
C SER A 330 -25.56 -14.08 19.04
N ALA A 331 -26.52 -13.43 19.71
CA ALA A 331 -27.94 -13.73 19.52
C ALA A 331 -28.34 -13.48 18.06
N GLY A 332 -29.19 -14.35 17.50
CA GLY A 332 -29.80 -14.13 16.20
C GLY A 332 -28.86 -14.29 15.00
N THR A 333 -27.60 -14.71 15.19
CA THR A 333 -26.61 -14.83 14.10
C THR A 333 -26.02 -16.23 13.95
N ILE A 334 -25.35 -16.46 12.82
CA ILE A 334 -24.50 -17.64 12.58
C ILE A 334 -23.04 -17.19 12.68
N SER A 335 -22.34 -17.65 13.72
CA SER A 335 -20.90 -17.50 13.84
C SER A 335 -20.18 -18.60 13.06
N TYR A 336 -19.30 -18.21 12.13
CA TYR A 336 -18.66 -19.15 11.22
C TYR A 336 -17.31 -19.65 11.74
N MET A 337 -17.08 -20.97 11.65
CA MET A 337 -15.80 -21.60 11.99
C MET A 337 -15.29 -22.50 10.86
N LYS A 338 -14.30 -22.02 10.10
CA LYS A 338 -13.59 -22.79 9.07
C LYS A 338 -12.31 -23.37 9.64
N VAL A 339 -12.16 -24.69 9.64
CA VAL A 339 -11.03 -25.37 10.28
C VAL A 339 -10.20 -26.15 9.26
N MET A 340 -9.05 -25.60 8.89
CA MET A 340 -7.97 -26.36 8.26
C MET A 340 -7.17 -27.12 9.33
N MET A 341 -6.98 -28.43 9.13
CA MET A 341 -6.18 -29.33 9.97
C MET A 341 -5.00 -29.90 9.18
N ARG A 342 -3.89 -30.24 9.86
CA ARG A 342 -2.68 -30.78 9.22
C ARG A 342 -2.59 -32.29 9.41
N ASN A 343 -2.26 -33.04 8.36
CA ASN A 343 -1.93 -34.46 8.41
C ASN A 343 -0.40 -34.65 8.46
N PRO A 344 0.23 -34.81 9.65
CA PRO A 344 1.69 -34.94 9.78
C PRO A 344 2.28 -36.18 9.11
N ASN A 345 1.45 -37.12 8.64
CA ASN A 345 1.90 -38.36 7.99
C ASN A 345 2.04 -38.22 6.46
N LEU A 346 1.56 -37.11 5.88
CA LEU A 346 1.63 -36.89 4.44
C LEU A 346 2.89 -36.10 4.04
N PRO A 347 3.50 -36.43 2.88
CA PRO A 347 4.47 -35.53 2.27
C PRO A 347 3.77 -34.21 1.98
N ILE A 348 4.41 -33.12 2.39
CA ILE A 348 3.86 -31.75 2.41
C ILE A 348 3.21 -31.42 1.07
N TYR A 349 1.95 -30.94 1.07
CA TYR A 349 1.42 -30.21 -0.08
C TYR A 349 2.27 -28.97 -0.27
N HIS A 350 3.21 -29.08 -1.20
CA HIS A 350 4.18 -28.04 -1.44
C HIS A 350 3.46 -26.77 -1.91
N ILE A 351 3.53 -25.72 -1.09
CA ILE A 351 3.13 -24.38 -1.49
C ILE A 351 4.03 -23.99 -2.66
N ILE A 352 3.44 -23.60 -3.79
CA ILE A 352 4.19 -23.00 -4.90
C ILE A 352 4.52 -21.56 -4.47
N PRO A 353 5.79 -21.21 -4.21
CA PRO A 353 6.14 -19.81 -3.94
C PRO A 353 5.98 -18.98 -5.21
N PRO A 354 5.80 -17.65 -5.10
CA PRO A 354 5.76 -16.77 -6.27
C PRO A 354 7.12 -16.76 -6.98
N ASP A 355 7.12 -16.65 -8.31
CA ASP A 355 8.35 -16.53 -9.11
C ASP A 355 9.16 -15.27 -8.76
N TYR A 356 8.46 -14.20 -8.40
CA TYR A 356 9.01 -12.91 -7.96
C TYR A 356 8.51 -12.55 -6.55
N PRO A 357 9.13 -13.10 -5.48
CA PRO A 357 8.76 -12.79 -4.10
C PRO A 357 9.10 -11.33 -3.73
N ASN A 358 8.38 -10.79 -2.75
CA ASN A 358 8.76 -9.53 -2.12
C ASN A 358 10.10 -9.72 -1.38
N PRO A 359 11.09 -8.82 -1.55
CA PRO A 359 12.33 -8.88 -0.79
C PRO A 359 12.12 -8.53 0.68
N VAL A 360 13.13 -8.83 1.51
CA VAL A 360 13.23 -8.31 2.87
C VAL A 360 13.70 -6.86 2.80
N GLN A 361 12.84 -5.93 3.20
CA GLN A 361 13.12 -4.49 3.23
C GLN A 361 12.88 -3.92 4.61
N ASP A 362 13.54 -2.79 4.87
CA ASP A 362 13.21 -1.94 6.00
C ASP A 362 11.81 -1.36 5.80
N ALA A 363 11.11 -1.13 6.92
CA ALA A 363 9.81 -0.49 6.87
C ALA A 363 9.91 0.87 6.14
N GLY A 364 8.85 1.22 5.41
CA GLY A 364 8.74 2.52 4.75
C GLY A 364 9.62 2.71 3.52
N ALA A 365 10.30 1.68 2.99
CA ALA A 365 10.97 1.76 1.70
C ALA A 365 9.99 2.24 0.60
N LEU A 366 10.36 3.32 -0.10
CA LEU A 366 9.53 3.98 -1.11
C LEU A 366 10.08 3.72 -2.53
N PRO A 367 9.20 3.61 -3.56
CA PRO A 367 9.62 3.52 -4.95
C PRO A 367 10.14 4.89 -5.40
N MET A 368 11.46 5.04 -5.51
CA MET A 368 12.06 6.31 -5.91
C MET A 368 11.94 6.53 -7.43
N ASN A 369 11.72 7.78 -7.83
CA ASN A 369 11.76 8.19 -9.24
C ASN A 369 13.18 8.12 -9.84
N HIS A 370 14.21 8.07 -8.99
CA HIS A 370 15.62 7.92 -9.38
C HIS A 370 16.43 7.33 -8.23
N TYR A 371 17.46 6.55 -8.54
CA TYR A 371 18.43 6.01 -7.59
C TYR A 371 19.85 6.31 -8.12
N ASP A 372 20.66 7.00 -7.31
CA ASP A 372 22.09 7.15 -7.57
C ASP A 372 22.84 5.88 -7.16
N PHE A 373 23.82 5.44 -7.96
CA PHE A 373 24.58 4.21 -7.72
C PHE A 373 26.09 4.44 -7.71
N GLN A 374 26.79 3.77 -6.80
CA GLN A 374 28.25 3.66 -6.80
C GLN A 374 28.72 2.29 -7.32
N ASN A 375 29.88 2.26 -7.97
CA ASN A 375 30.56 1.02 -8.34
C ASN A 375 31.21 0.40 -7.09
N ILE A 376 30.74 -0.79 -6.70
CA ILE A 376 31.25 -1.55 -5.56
C ILE A 376 32.44 -2.40 -5.98
N LYS A 377 32.38 -2.97 -7.20
CA LYS A 377 33.42 -3.84 -7.74
C LYS A 377 33.28 -3.98 -9.26
N GLN A 378 34.38 -3.86 -10.00
CA GLN A 378 34.45 -4.19 -11.44
C GLN A 378 35.75 -4.95 -11.75
N GLU A 379 35.65 -6.07 -12.47
CA GLU A 379 36.79 -6.92 -12.84
C GLU A 379 36.61 -7.56 -14.23
N ASN A 380 37.70 -8.11 -14.75
CA ASN A 380 37.73 -9.03 -15.90
C ASN A 380 38.20 -10.42 -15.40
N PRO A 381 37.32 -11.27 -14.87
CA PRO A 381 37.72 -12.57 -14.31
C PRO A 381 38.12 -13.57 -15.41
N ASP A 382 39.08 -14.45 -15.11
CA ASP A 382 39.58 -15.47 -16.06
C ASP A 382 38.49 -16.43 -16.59
N TRP A 383 37.36 -16.57 -15.90
CA TRP A 383 36.22 -17.36 -16.37
C TRP A 383 35.36 -16.64 -17.43
N VAL A 384 35.57 -15.34 -17.64
CA VAL A 384 35.09 -14.57 -18.80
C VAL A 384 36.17 -14.61 -19.91
N SER A 385 36.65 -15.81 -20.23
CA SER A 385 37.75 -16.04 -21.19
C SER A 385 37.29 -15.95 -22.64
N PRO A 386 38.14 -15.47 -23.58
CA PRO A 386 37.89 -15.60 -25.03
C PRO A 386 37.83 -17.05 -25.53
N THR A 387 38.23 -18.06 -24.74
CA THR A 387 38.15 -19.49 -25.08
C THR A 387 36.84 -20.16 -24.66
N THR A 388 35.92 -19.41 -24.04
CA THR A 388 34.62 -19.91 -23.54
C THR A 388 33.51 -18.98 -23.98
N SER A 389 32.44 -19.52 -24.59
CA SER A 389 31.25 -18.74 -24.95
C SER A 389 30.18 -18.91 -23.88
N ILE A 390 29.60 -17.81 -23.40
CA ILE A 390 28.56 -17.82 -22.36
C ILE A 390 27.19 -18.03 -23.02
N ARG A 391 26.40 -18.99 -22.52
CA ARG A 391 25.00 -19.22 -22.96
C ARG A 391 23.99 -18.56 -22.03
N LYS A 392 24.22 -18.65 -20.72
CA LYS A 392 23.30 -18.15 -19.69
C LYS A 392 24.05 -17.84 -18.41
N VAL A 393 23.65 -16.78 -17.73
CA VAL A 393 24.05 -16.46 -16.35
C VAL A 393 22.78 -16.26 -15.54
N LEU A 394 22.70 -16.89 -14.37
CA LEU A 394 21.62 -16.70 -13.39
C LEU A 394 22.21 -16.19 -12.08
N PHE A 395 21.51 -15.26 -11.42
CA PHE A 395 21.88 -14.78 -10.10
C PHE A 395 20.88 -15.29 -9.05
N LYS A 396 21.38 -15.94 -7.98
CA LYS A 396 20.56 -16.38 -6.83
C LYS A 396 21.45 -16.52 -5.60
N ASN A 397 20.98 -16.09 -4.43
CA ASN A 397 21.63 -16.31 -3.13
C ASN A 397 23.13 -15.93 -3.09
N GLU A 398 23.48 -14.74 -3.58
CA GLU A 398 24.88 -14.24 -3.70
C GLU A 398 25.81 -15.12 -4.56
N LYS A 399 25.22 -15.92 -5.47
CA LYS A 399 25.95 -16.74 -6.46
C LYS A 399 25.51 -16.39 -7.88
N LEU A 400 26.46 -16.48 -8.79
CA LEU A 400 26.26 -16.49 -10.24
C LEU A 400 26.45 -17.93 -10.73
N TYR A 401 25.47 -18.45 -11.46
CA TYR A 401 25.51 -19.76 -12.13
C TYR A 401 25.70 -19.50 -13.62
N ILE A 402 26.87 -19.86 -14.15
CA ILE A 402 27.34 -19.47 -15.48
C ILE A 402 27.42 -20.72 -16.37
N LEU A 403 26.41 -20.92 -17.21
CA LEU A 403 26.46 -21.91 -18.28
C LEU A 403 27.30 -21.36 -19.44
N SER A 404 28.39 -22.05 -19.75
CA SER A 404 29.29 -21.72 -20.85
C SER A 404 29.78 -22.98 -21.57
N GLU A 405 30.27 -22.82 -22.79
CA GLU A 405 30.82 -23.89 -23.62
C GLU A 405 32.26 -23.56 -24.01
N ASP A 406 33.14 -24.56 -23.97
CA ASP A 406 34.48 -24.45 -24.54
C ASP A 406 34.40 -24.33 -26.06
N THR A 407 35.01 -23.28 -26.63
CA THR A 407 34.86 -22.94 -28.05
C THR A 407 35.59 -23.90 -29.01
N THR A 408 36.40 -24.83 -28.49
CA THR A 408 37.15 -25.81 -29.30
C THR A 408 36.54 -27.21 -29.26
N THR A 409 36.04 -27.62 -28.10
CA THR A 409 35.48 -28.96 -27.85
C THR A 409 33.95 -29.01 -27.86
N ASN A 410 33.27 -27.85 -27.74
CA ASN A 410 31.82 -27.73 -27.54
C ASN A 410 31.29 -28.46 -26.29
N ILE A 411 32.15 -28.67 -25.28
CA ILE A 411 31.75 -29.25 -24.00
C ILE A 411 31.16 -28.14 -23.11
N PRO A 412 29.92 -28.30 -22.59
CA PRO A 412 29.34 -27.34 -21.66
C PRO A 412 29.86 -27.54 -20.23
N LYS A 413 29.90 -26.45 -19.47
CA LYS A 413 30.16 -26.41 -18.01
C LYS A 413 29.22 -25.42 -17.32
N ILE A 414 28.92 -25.66 -16.04
CA ILE A 414 28.28 -24.65 -15.18
C ILE A 414 29.26 -24.27 -14.08
N ASP A 415 29.78 -23.04 -14.15
CA ASP A 415 30.60 -22.46 -13.09
C ASP A 415 29.71 -21.77 -12.05
N ILE A 416 29.96 -22.02 -10.76
CA ILE A 416 29.35 -21.27 -9.66
C ILE A 416 30.37 -20.27 -9.14
N VAL A 417 30.04 -18.99 -9.20
CA VAL A 417 30.89 -17.86 -8.81
C VAL A 417 30.22 -17.06 -7.68
N ASN A 418 31.01 -16.52 -6.75
CA ASN A 418 30.50 -15.61 -5.71
C ASN A 418 30.17 -14.24 -6.32
N ALA A 419 28.95 -13.74 -6.13
CA ALA A 419 28.47 -12.50 -6.75
C ALA A 419 29.03 -11.20 -6.11
N SER A 420 29.69 -11.28 -4.95
CA SER A 420 30.36 -10.16 -4.29
C SER A 420 31.84 -10.11 -4.60
N THR A 421 32.49 -11.26 -4.79
CA THR A 421 33.95 -11.35 -5.00
C THR A 421 34.36 -11.74 -6.42
N PHE A 422 33.43 -12.19 -7.27
CA PHE A 422 33.66 -12.72 -8.61
C PHE A 422 34.60 -13.93 -8.71
N ALA A 423 34.97 -14.54 -7.57
CA ALA A 423 35.77 -15.75 -7.51
C ALA A 423 34.93 -17.02 -7.77
N LYS A 424 35.46 -17.96 -8.56
CA LYS A 424 34.88 -19.31 -8.75
C LYS A 424 34.85 -20.04 -7.41
N ILE A 425 33.66 -20.48 -7.01
CA ILE A 425 33.41 -21.31 -5.83
C ILE A 425 33.64 -22.78 -6.19
N ARG A 426 33.07 -23.21 -7.32
CA ARG A 426 33.14 -24.60 -7.84
C ARG A 426 32.63 -24.68 -9.27
N GLU A 427 32.70 -25.86 -9.83
CA GLU A 427 31.99 -26.30 -11.04
C GLU A 427 30.88 -27.27 -10.62
N MET A 428 29.76 -27.30 -11.34
CA MET A 428 28.70 -28.29 -11.08
C MET A 428 29.01 -29.62 -11.76
N ASP A 429 28.62 -30.72 -11.11
CA ASP A 429 28.67 -32.04 -11.73
C ASP A 429 27.60 -32.12 -12.84
N LEU A 430 28.00 -32.57 -14.03
CA LEU A 430 27.14 -32.79 -15.21
C LEU A 430 27.01 -34.29 -15.56
N THR A 431 27.56 -35.18 -14.74
CA THR A 431 27.58 -36.64 -14.97
C THR A 431 26.17 -37.18 -15.15
N GLY A 432 25.92 -37.84 -16.28
CA GLY A 432 24.61 -38.40 -16.65
C GLY A 432 23.82 -37.57 -17.67
N ILE A 433 24.16 -36.29 -17.87
CA ILE A 433 23.61 -35.49 -18.98
C ILE A 433 24.14 -36.06 -20.30
N SER A 434 23.23 -36.37 -21.24
CA SER A 434 23.60 -37.02 -22.50
C SER A 434 22.52 -36.90 -23.58
N GLY A 435 22.97 -36.85 -24.83
CA GLY A 435 22.11 -36.81 -26.02
C GLY A 435 21.59 -35.41 -26.35
N GLY A 436 21.53 -35.11 -27.65
CA GLY A 436 21.26 -33.78 -28.20
C GLY A 436 22.36 -33.33 -29.16
N ALA A 437 22.06 -32.31 -29.96
CA ALA A 437 23.06 -31.54 -30.70
C ALA A 437 23.89 -30.66 -29.74
N LYS A 438 23.32 -30.27 -28.59
CA LYS A 438 24.03 -29.85 -27.38
C LYS A 438 23.46 -30.61 -26.20
N ILE A 439 24.31 -31.20 -25.37
CA ILE A 439 23.85 -32.01 -24.21
C ILE A 439 23.23 -31.14 -23.11
N LEU A 440 23.65 -29.88 -23.00
CA LEU A 440 23.08 -28.85 -22.15
C LEU A 440 23.13 -27.52 -22.94
N SER A 441 22.07 -26.70 -22.84
CA SER A 441 21.83 -25.56 -23.75
C SER A 441 21.39 -24.30 -23.01
N ASP A 442 20.43 -24.39 -22.08
CA ASP A 442 20.00 -23.28 -21.22
C ASP A 442 19.78 -23.80 -19.79
N ILE A 443 19.76 -22.88 -18.82
CA ILE A 443 19.47 -23.13 -17.40
C ILE A 443 18.49 -22.08 -16.85
N ASN A 444 17.66 -22.47 -15.88
CA ASN A 444 16.76 -21.54 -15.19
C ASN A 444 16.41 -22.06 -13.78
N PHE A 445 15.96 -21.18 -12.89
CA PHE A 445 15.51 -21.57 -11.55
C PHE A 445 13.99 -21.68 -11.50
N THR A 446 13.48 -22.73 -10.85
CA THR A 446 12.08 -22.77 -10.40
C THR A 446 11.85 -21.79 -9.24
N ALA A 447 10.59 -21.50 -8.95
CA ALA A 447 10.19 -20.62 -7.85
C ALA A 447 10.68 -21.14 -6.48
N ASP A 448 10.65 -22.46 -6.26
CA ASP A 448 11.20 -23.12 -5.06
C ASP A 448 12.74 -23.19 -5.05
N GLY A 449 13.40 -22.72 -6.11
CA GLY A 449 14.84 -22.48 -6.14
C GLY A 449 15.68 -23.67 -6.58
N VAL A 450 15.08 -24.69 -7.18
CA VAL A 450 15.79 -25.79 -7.85
C VAL A 450 16.34 -25.31 -9.19
N LEU A 451 17.61 -25.61 -9.48
CA LEU A 451 18.19 -25.34 -10.80
C LEU A 451 17.70 -26.39 -11.80
N LEU A 452 17.14 -25.93 -12.90
CA LEU A 452 16.82 -26.74 -14.08
C LEU A 452 17.79 -26.45 -15.22
N GLY A 453 17.98 -27.42 -16.11
CA GLY A 453 18.74 -27.26 -17.35
C GLY A 453 18.24 -28.17 -18.47
N CYS A 454 18.29 -27.71 -19.72
CA CYS A 454 17.76 -28.47 -20.86
C CYS A 454 18.81 -28.78 -21.92
N ASN A 455 18.64 -29.90 -22.66
CA ASN A 455 19.43 -30.15 -23.86
C ASN A 455 18.88 -29.35 -25.07
N LYS A 456 19.59 -29.40 -26.21
CA LYS A 456 19.10 -28.93 -27.51
C LYS A 456 19.25 -30.03 -28.54
N ASP A 457 18.19 -30.36 -29.28
CA ASP A 457 18.22 -31.39 -30.33
C ASP A 457 17.28 -31.06 -31.50
N THR A 458 17.51 -31.72 -32.64
CA THR A 458 16.63 -31.70 -33.81
C THR A 458 15.82 -32.99 -33.85
N ILE A 459 14.53 -32.89 -33.54
CA ILE A 459 13.59 -34.01 -33.42
C ILE A 459 12.70 -34.03 -34.68
N SER A 460 12.51 -35.21 -35.28
CA SER A 460 11.72 -35.38 -36.50
C SER A 460 10.25 -35.75 -36.23
N LEU A 461 9.39 -35.76 -37.26
CA LEU A 461 8.02 -36.25 -37.15
C LEU A 461 7.65 -37.17 -38.33
N PRO A 462 7.37 -38.47 -38.09
CA PRO A 462 7.56 -39.20 -36.83
C PRO A 462 9.05 -39.30 -36.43
N GLU A 463 9.35 -39.27 -35.13
CA GLU A 463 10.72 -39.40 -34.63
C GLU A 463 11.16 -40.87 -34.56
N ASN A 464 12.17 -41.23 -35.36
CA ASN A 464 12.60 -42.63 -35.53
C ASN A 464 14.05 -42.91 -35.08
N LYS A 465 14.76 -41.92 -34.52
CA LYS A 465 16.18 -42.02 -34.13
C LYS A 465 16.40 -41.96 -32.62
N GLY A 466 15.34 -42.01 -31.82
CA GLY A 466 15.41 -41.96 -30.36
C GLY A 466 15.88 -40.61 -29.82
N ARG A 467 15.62 -39.50 -30.53
CA ARG A 467 15.92 -38.15 -30.07
C ARG A 467 14.84 -37.62 -29.14
N TYR A 468 15.26 -36.79 -28.18
CA TYR A 468 14.38 -36.22 -27.16
C TYR A 468 14.85 -34.83 -26.75
N PHE A 469 13.88 -33.95 -26.47
CA PHE A 469 14.08 -32.80 -25.60
C PHE A 469 14.05 -33.30 -24.15
N LYS A 470 15.05 -32.92 -23.37
CA LYS A 470 15.28 -33.40 -22.00
C LYS A 470 15.40 -32.22 -21.05
N MET A 471 14.73 -32.32 -19.92
CA MET A 471 14.86 -31.39 -18.80
C MET A 471 15.52 -32.12 -17.63
N TYR A 472 16.56 -31.51 -17.07
CA TYR A 472 17.35 -32.00 -15.94
C TYR A 472 17.20 -31.06 -14.76
N TYR A 473 17.49 -31.55 -13.55
CA TYR A 473 17.49 -30.74 -12.34
C TYR A 473 18.57 -31.18 -11.34
N TRP A 474 18.99 -30.26 -10.46
CA TRP A 474 19.96 -30.52 -9.39
C TRP A 474 19.34 -30.32 -8.01
N GLU A 475 19.46 -31.30 -7.11
CA GLU A 475 19.00 -31.16 -5.71
C GLU A 475 19.82 -30.10 -4.94
N ASN A 476 21.09 -29.89 -5.31
CA ASN A 476 21.95 -28.81 -4.81
C ASN A 476 23.22 -28.65 -5.67
N ASP A 477 24.00 -27.62 -5.37
CA ASP A 477 25.28 -27.23 -6.02
C ASP A 477 26.40 -28.30 -6.05
N SER A 478 26.21 -29.50 -5.49
CA SER A 478 27.29 -30.48 -5.22
C SER A 478 27.01 -31.91 -5.71
N VAL A 479 25.87 -32.14 -6.36
CA VAL A 479 25.44 -33.49 -6.78
C VAL A 479 25.31 -33.59 -8.30
N ALA A 480 25.30 -34.81 -8.82
CA ALA A 480 24.93 -35.07 -10.21
C ALA A 480 23.45 -34.70 -10.47
N PRO A 481 23.09 -34.34 -11.71
CA PRO A 481 21.73 -34.02 -12.10
C PRO A 481 20.85 -35.27 -12.22
N ASN A 482 19.56 -35.07 -11.93
CA ASN A 482 18.50 -36.03 -12.22
C ASN A 482 17.73 -35.60 -13.49
N LEU A 483 17.16 -36.56 -14.22
CA LEU A 483 16.25 -36.27 -15.34
C LEU A 483 14.85 -35.96 -14.77
N LEU A 484 14.32 -34.77 -15.06
CA LEU A 484 12.96 -34.37 -14.68
C LEU A 484 11.92 -34.98 -15.63
N PHE A 485 12.14 -34.83 -16.94
CA PHE A 485 11.39 -35.51 -17.99
C PHE A 485 12.14 -35.52 -19.32
N GLN A 486 11.68 -36.35 -20.27
CA GLN A 486 12.08 -36.28 -21.67
C GLN A 486 10.87 -36.45 -22.60
N THR A 487 10.89 -35.82 -23.77
CA THR A 487 9.76 -35.82 -24.71
C THR A 487 10.22 -35.68 -26.17
N GLN A 488 9.41 -36.19 -27.10
CA GLN A 488 9.60 -36.04 -28.56
C GLN A 488 8.69 -34.94 -29.15
N SER A 489 7.90 -34.26 -28.32
CA SER A 489 6.92 -33.26 -28.75
C SER A 489 7.59 -31.96 -29.21
N GLN A 490 7.84 -31.83 -30.52
CA GLN A 490 8.67 -30.75 -31.10
C GLN A 490 7.91 -29.63 -31.81
N ALA A 491 6.61 -29.46 -31.53
CA ALA A 491 5.72 -28.48 -32.17
C ALA A 491 5.37 -28.79 -33.62
N ASN A 492 5.24 -30.06 -33.99
CA ASN A 492 4.65 -30.49 -35.27
C ASN A 492 5.39 -29.95 -36.52
N TRP A 493 6.72 -29.81 -36.46
CA TRP A 493 7.56 -29.65 -37.65
C TRP A 493 7.95 -31.01 -38.23
N ALA A 494 8.36 -31.05 -39.51
CA ALA A 494 8.99 -32.24 -40.07
C ALA A 494 10.35 -32.54 -39.40
N ASN A 495 11.09 -31.47 -39.06
CA ASN A 495 12.23 -31.47 -38.14
C ASN A 495 12.17 -30.17 -37.32
N GLY A 496 12.04 -30.28 -36.00
CA GLY A 496 12.00 -29.16 -35.06
C GLY A 496 13.24 -29.13 -34.17
N ILE A 497 13.89 -27.97 -34.07
CA ILE A 497 15.05 -27.74 -33.21
C ILE A 497 14.54 -27.16 -31.89
N VAL A 498 14.52 -27.97 -30.83
CA VAL A 498 13.96 -27.62 -29.51
C VAL A 498 15.09 -27.32 -28.52
N GLY A 499 14.88 -26.38 -27.59
CA GLY A 499 15.79 -26.13 -26.46
C GLY A 499 16.85 -25.03 -26.69
N GLU A 500 16.54 -24.00 -27.48
CA GLU A 500 17.42 -22.82 -27.59
C GLU A 500 17.50 -22.05 -26.26
N THR A 501 16.33 -21.77 -25.68
CA THR A 501 16.13 -21.16 -24.36
C THR A 501 14.87 -21.74 -23.69
N PHE A 502 14.74 -21.59 -22.36
CA PHE A 502 13.45 -21.76 -21.68
C PHE A 502 13.24 -20.81 -20.50
N ALA A 503 11.96 -20.54 -20.21
CA ALA A 503 11.50 -19.98 -18.95
C ALA A 503 10.68 -21.02 -18.19
N VAL A 504 10.70 -20.96 -16.86
CA VAL A 504 9.92 -21.85 -15.98
C VAL A 504 9.23 -21.02 -14.90
N THR A 505 7.95 -21.30 -14.65
CA THR A 505 7.15 -20.70 -13.59
C THR A 505 6.63 -21.79 -12.66
N GLY A 506 6.55 -21.47 -11.37
CA GLY A 506 6.18 -22.41 -10.32
C GLY A 506 7.36 -23.30 -9.89
N ALA A 507 7.04 -24.32 -9.12
CA ALA A 507 8.02 -25.09 -8.35
C ALA A 507 8.35 -26.44 -9.01
N ARG A 508 9.49 -27.08 -8.66
CA ARG A 508 9.99 -28.30 -9.34
C ARG A 508 8.93 -29.40 -9.51
N PHE A 509 8.11 -29.63 -8.49
CA PHE A 509 7.07 -30.67 -8.47
C PHE A 509 5.80 -30.31 -9.28
N LYS A 510 5.61 -29.03 -9.63
CA LYS A 510 4.48 -28.53 -10.42
C LYS A 510 4.83 -27.17 -11.05
N CYS A 511 5.21 -27.19 -12.33
CA CYS A 511 5.67 -26.02 -13.07
C CYS A 511 5.19 -26.02 -14.53
N SER A 512 5.15 -24.83 -15.11
CA SER A 512 4.99 -24.64 -16.56
C SER A 512 6.32 -24.21 -17.15
N ILE A 513 6.73 -24.85 -18.25
CA ILE A 513 8.00 -24.58 -18.96
C ILE A 513 7.67 -24.12 -20.37
N TYR A 514 8.18 -22.94 -20.73
CA TYR A 514 8.01 -22.35 -22.07
C TYR A 514 9.34 -22.38 -22.82
N THR A 515 9.37 -22.90 -24.05
CA THR A 515 10.59 -23.01 -24.87
C THR A 515 10.27 -22.84 -26.37
N THR A 516 11.30 -22.67 -27.20
CA THR A 516 11.16 -22.53 -28.65
C THR A 516 11.36 -23.86 -29.39
N SER A 517 10.70 -24.01 -30.54
CA SER A 517 11.01 -25.01 -31.56
C SER A 517 11.12 -24.37 -32.95
N VAL A 518 12.34 -24.36 -33.49
CA VAL A 518 12.69 -23.72 -34.77
C VAL A 518 12.69 -24.75 -35.90
N THR A 519 12.07 -24.44 -37.03
CA THR A 519 12.11 -25.33 -38.20
C THR A 519 13.52 -25.41 -38.82
N THR A 520 13.87 -26.56 -39.40
CA THR A 520 15.10 -26.67 -40.22
C THR A 520 14.97 -26.04 -41.60
N GLY A 521 13.77 -25.60 -42.02
CA GLY A 521 13.53 -24.92 -43.28
C GLY A 521 14.19 -23.53 -43.39
N SER A 522 14.25 -22.99 -44.61
CA SER A 522 14.89 -21.71 -44.91
C SER A 522 14.26 -20.50 -44.22
N SER A 523 12.97 -20.57 -43.85
CA SER A 523 12.26 -19.48 -43.17
C SER A 523 12.61 -19.32 -41.69
N LYS A 524 13.22 -20.34 -41.05
CA LYS A 524 13.54 -20.34 -39.61
C LYS A 524 12.40 -19.87 -38.71
N ALA A 525 11.17 -20.23 -39.07
CA ALA A 525 9.98 -19.98 -38.27
C ALA A 525 10.06 -20.69 -36.91
N ILE A 526 9.59 -19.99 -35.88
CA ILE A 526 9.62 -20.40 -34.48
C ILE A 526 8.20 -20.77 -34.04
N ARG A 527 8.07 -21.90 -33.35
CA ARG A 527 6.89 -22.25 -32.55
C ARG A 527 7.25 -22.16 -31.08
N ILE A 528 6.34 -21.67 -30.26
CA ILE A 528 6.55 -21.55 -28.81
C ILE A 528 5.80 -22.71 -28.16
N ILE A 529 6.53 -23.58 -27.48
CA ILE A 529 5.99 -24.74 -26.77
C ILE A 529 5.74 -24.36 -25.32
N GLY A 530 4.59 -24.77 -24.79
CA GLY A 530 4.32 -24.87 -23.36
C GLY A 530 4.29 -26.33 -22.94
N TYR A 531 5.03 -26.68 -21.90
CA TYR A 531 4.93 -27.94 -21.17
C TYR A 531 4.37 -27.69 -19.78
N ASN A 532 3.37 -28.47 -19.37
CA ASN A 532 2.88 -28.50 -17.98
C ASN A 532 3.38 -29.77 -17.31
N TYR A 533 4.28 -29.62 -16.34
CA TYR A 533 4.83 -30.70 -15.55
C TYR A 533 4.19 -30.74 -14.17
N GLN A 534 3.84 -31.95 -13.72
CA GLN A 534 3.46 -32.22 -12.34
C GLN A 534 3.96 -33.62 -11.97
N ASP A 535 4.56 -33.77 -10.79
CA ASP A 535 5.06 -35.06 -10.29
C ASP A 535 3.96 -36.13 -10.40
N SER A 536 4.26 -37.26 -11.04
CA SER A 536 3.36 -38.40 -11.31
C SER A 536 2.25 -38.22 -12.37
N VAL A 537 2.28 -37.19 -13.22
CA VAL A 537 1.28 -36.95 -14.28
C VAL A 537 1.91 -36.98 -15.68
N ASN A 538 1.12 -37.33 -16.71
CA ASN A 538 1.53 -37.16 -18.12
C ASN A 538 1.84 -35.68 -18.41
N LEU A 539 2.98 -35.43 -19.08
CA LEU A 539 3.42 -34.09 -19.46
C LEU A 539 2.37 -33.39 -20.35
N GLY A 540 1.73 -32.34 -19.84
CA GLY A 540 0.82 -31.51 -20.61
C GLY A 540 1.57 -30.73 -21.70
N TYR A 541 0.94 -30.52 -22.85
CA TYR A 541 1.63 -30.05 -24.05
C TYR A 541 0.75 -29.15 -24.93
N ARG A 542 1.27 -27.97 -25.29
CA ARG A 542 0.67 -27.03 -26.24
C ARG A 542 1.76 -26.36 -27.09
N TYR A 543 1.41 -25.84 -28.26
CA TYR A 543 2.31 -24.95 -29.01
C TYR A 543 1.59 -23.83 -29.79
N MET A 544 2.18 -22.65 -29.74
CA MET A 544 1.72 -21.43 -30.38
C MET A 544 2.55 -21.10 -31.63
N LEU A 545 1.95 -20.42 -32.60
CA LEU A 545 2.54 -20.08 -33.88
C LEU A 545 1.96 -18.77 -34.42
N ASP A 546 2.84 -17.89 -34.86
CA ASP A 546 2.59 -16.91 -35.90
C ASP A 546 3.75 -17.03 -36.91
N ALA A 547 3.48 -17.58 -38.08
CA ALA A 547 4.52 -17.85 -39.07
C ALA A 547 5.04 -16.58 -39.76
N ALA A 548 4.35 -15.44 -39.63
CA ALA A 548 4.81 -14.16 -40.15
C ALA A 548 5.66 -13.42 -39.12
N ASN A 549 5.29 -13.48 -37.83
CA ASN A 549 5.90 -12.66 -36.78
C ASN A 549 6.93 -13.41 -35.90
N TYR A 550 6.92 -14.74 -35.85
CA TYR A 550 7.84 -15.52 -35.01
C TYR A 550 8.89 -16.22 -35.88
N THR A 551 10.02 -15.56 -36.12
CA THR A 551 11.13 -16.09 -36.94
C THR A 551 12.50 -15.71 -36.35
N GLU A 552 13.52 -16.54 -36.60
CA GLU A 552 14.92 -16.24 -36.22
C GLU A 552 15.41 -14.90 -36.80
N ALA A 553 14.87 -14.49 -37.95
CA ALA A 553 15.18 -13.19 -38.57
C ALA A 553 14.60 -12.00 -37.79
N LEU A 554 13.41 -12.14 -37.20
CA LEU A 554 12.75 -11.06 -36.45
C LEU A 554 13.15 -11.01 -34.98
N TRP A 555 13.40 -12.17 -34.35
CA TRP A 555 13.70 -12.27 -32.92
C TRP A 555 15.21 -12.35 -32.62
N GLY A 556 16.03 -12.61 -33.64
CA GLY A 556 17.44 -12.94 -33.48
C GLY A 556 17.65 -14.43 -33.24
N LYS A 557 18.92 -14.84 -33.25
CA LYS A 557 19.31 -16.26 -33.11
C LYS A 557 19.37 -16.69 -31.64
N ASN A 558 19.82 -15.80 -30.78
CA ASN A 558 20.03 -16.05 -29.35
C ASN A 558 18.87 -15.46 -28.51
N VAL A 559 17.64 -15.85 -28.83
CA VAL A 559 16.44 -15.43 -28.08
C VAL A 559 16.49 -15.97 -26.63
N LYS A 560 16.04 -15.16 -25.68
CA LYS A 560 15.96 -15.43 -24.24
C LYS A 560 14.51 -15.32 -23.79
N PHE A 561 14.05 -16.28 -23.00
CA PHE A 561 12.77 -16.18 -22.30
C PHE A 561 12.98 -15.89 -20.81
N ASN A 562 12.16 -14.99 -20.27
CA ASN A 562 11.92 -14.80 -18.83
C ASN A 562 10.43 -15.02 -18.54
N ILE A 563 10.07 -15.41 -17.32
CA ILE A 563 8.68 -15.31 -16.85
C ILE A 563 8.33 -13.84 -16.67
N SER A 564 7.08 -13.46 -16.93
CA SER A 564 6.63 -12.11 -16.60
C SER A 564 6.26 -12.00 -15.11
N PRO A 565 6.63 -10.91 -14.43
CA PRO A 565 6.15 -10.62 -13.08
C PRO A 565 4.62 -10.36 -13.00
N ASN A 566 3.94 -10.27 -14.15
CA ASN A 566 2.51 -9.99 -14.28
C ASN A 566 1.62 -11.22 -14.51
N GLY A 567 2.17 -12.45 -14.50
CA GLY A 567 1.37 -13.68 -14.61
C GLY A 567 2.17 -14.94 -14.96
N THR A 568 1.71 -16.10 -14.46
CA THR A 568 2.33 -17.42 -14.71
C THR A 568 2.03 -17.97 -16.11
N ASP A 569 1.07 -17.40 -16.82
CA ASP A 569 0.79 -17.65 -18.23
C ASP A 569 1.51 -16.66 -19.17
N LYS A 570 2.41 -15.83 -18.65
CA LYS A 570 3.08 -14.77 -19.41
C LYS A 570 4.60 -14.95 -19.44
N ILE A 571 5.18 -14.68 -20.61
CA ILE A 571 6.62 -14.68 -20.85
C ILE A 571 7.06 -13.34 -21.43
N VAL A 572 8.23 -12.88 -21.02
CA VAL A 572 8.95 -11.79 -21.69
C VAL A 572 9.96 -12.42 -22.64
N VAL A 573 9.83 -12.08 -23.92
CA VAL A 573 10.73 -12.49 -24.99
C VAL A 573 11.70 -11.34 -25.27
N ASP A 574 12.98 -11.64 -25.29
CA ASP A 574 14.09 -10.71 -25.46
C ASP A 574 15.12 -11.36 -26.40
N GLY A 575 15.72 -10.62 -27.33
CA GLY A 575 16.58 -11.21 -28.36
C GLY A 575 17.14 -10.18 -29.33
N GLU A 576 18.23 -10.54 -30.02
CA GLU A 576 19.16 -9.62 -30.69
C GLU A 576 18.56 -8.64 -31.72
N ASN A 577 17.34 -8.89 -32.20
CA ASN A 577 16.65 -8.08 -33.21
C ASN A 577 15.34 -7.44 -32.67
N MET A 578 15.03 -7.58 -31.39
CA MET A 578 13.78 -7.10 -30.77
C MET A 578 13.98 -6.51 -29.38
N LEU A 579 13.06 -5.62 -28.96
CA LEU A 579 13.02 -5.14 -27.58
C LEU A 579 12.30 -6.15 -26.69
N PRO A 580 12.54 -6.13 -25.35
CA PRO A 580 11.79 -6.95 -24.40
C PRO A 580 10.28 -6.82 -24.62
N THR A 581 9.61 -7.93 -24.90
CA THR A 581 8.18 -7.96 -25.27
C THR A 581 7.44 -8.99 -24.43
N GLU A 582 6.42 -8.55 -23.68
CA GLU A 582 5.55 -9.44 -22.91
C GLU A 582 4.46 -10.05 -23.81
N TYR A 583 4.38 -11.37 -23.78
CA TYR A 583 3.36 -12.17 -24.43
C TYR A 583 2.66 -13.07 -23.41
N LYS A 584 1.37 -13.31 -23.59
CA LYS A 584 0.62 -14.36 -22.90
C LYS A 584 0.57 -15.65 -23.74
N PHE A 585 0.80 -16.77 -23.08
CA PHE A 585 0.68 -18.12 -23.62
C PHE A 585 -0.73 -18.67 -23.37
N GLU A 586 -1.47 -18.92 -24.44
CA GLU A 586 -2.90 -19.21 -24.37
C GLU A 586 -3.20 -20.72 -24.24
N TRP A 587 -3.04 -21.28 -23.03
CA TRP A 587 -3.21 -22.72 -22.75
C TRP A 587 -4.54 -23.34 -23.24
N GLU A 588 -5.62 -22.57 -23.17
CA GLU A 588 -6.97 -22.99 -23.57
C GLU A 588 -7.23 -22.92 -25.08
N GLN A 589 -6.37 -22.24 -25.85
CA GLN A 589 -6.52 -22.10 -27.29
C GLN A 589 -5.98 -23.33 -28.04
N PRO A 590 -6.49 -23.62 -29.26
CA PRO A 590 -5.99 -24.73 -30.06
C PRO A 590 -4.55 -24.49 -30.52
N ASP A 591 -3.81 -25.57 -30.72
CA ASP A 591 -2.44 -25.54 -31.26
C ASP A 591 -2.37 -24.69 -32.55
N ARG A 592 -1.25 -23.96 -32.71
CA ARG A 592 -1.00 -22.96 -33.78
C ARG A 592 -1.77 -21.64 -33.66
N SER A 593 -2.46 -21.39 -32.55
CA SER A 593 -2.87 -20.02 -32.21
C SER A 593 -1.64 -19.14 -31.96
N PRO A 594 -1.70 -17.82 -32.21
CA PRO A 594 -0.63 -16.90 -31.84
C PRO A 594 -0.56 -16.73 -30.31
N LEU A 595 0.56 -16.22 -29.81
CA LEU A 595 0.65 -15.65 -28.47
C LEU A 595 -0.10 -14.30 -28.44
N THR A 596 -0.80 -14.01 -27.35
CA THR A 596 -1.45 -12.70 -27.17
C THR A 596 -0.41 -11.67 -26.71
N LEU A 597 -0.06 -10.72 -27.58
CA LEU A 597 0.80 -9.59 -27.23
C LEU A 597 0.19 -8.81 -26.05
N GLN A 598 0.98 -8.56 -25.00
CA GLN A 598 0.57 -7.76 -23.84
C GLN A 598 1.17 -6.36 -23.91
N SER A 599 2.50 -6.28 -24.09
CA SER A 599 3.22 -5.01 -24.20
C SER A 599 4.60 -5.21 -24.86
N VAL A 600 5.08 -4.18 -25.55
CA VAL A 600 6.49 -4.06 -25.98
C VAL A 600 7.15 -3.02 -25.07
N PHE A 601 8.42 -3.19 -24.73
CA PHE A 601 9.16 -2.19 -23.96
C PHE A 601 9.10 -0.80 -24.62
N ALA A 602 8.66 0.19 -23.85
CA ALA A 602 8.74 1.60 -24.18
C ALA A 602 8.96 2.40 -22.89
N GLU A 603 9.87 3.37 -22.92
CA GLU A 603 10.18 4.23 -21.79
C GLU A 603 9.49 5.60 -21.94
N GLU A 604 8.87 6.08 -20.86
CA GLU A 604 7.96 7.23 -20.87
C GLU A 604 8.62 8.54 -21.37
N ASN A 605 9.91 8.72 -21.08
CA ASN A 605 10.68 9.91 -21.46
C ASN A 605 11.53 9.70 -22.72
N GLY A 606 11.34 8.58 -23.42
CA GLY A 606 11.98 8.28 -24.69
C GLY A 606 13.39 7.69 -24.60
N TYR A 607 13.84 7.19 -23.44
CA TYR A 607 15.11 6.45 -23.35
C TYR A 607 15.07 5.19 -24.22
N GLN A 608 16.14 4.96 -25.01
CA GLN A 608 16.20 3.86 -25.97
C GLN A 608 17.13 2.73 -25.46
N LEU A 609 16.57 1.54 -25.29
CA LEU A 609 17.35 0.31 -25.26
C LEU A 609 17.68 -0.11 -26.71
N GLN A 610 18.92 -0.55 -26.96
CA GLN A 610 19.26 -1.18 -28.23
C GLN A 610 18.65 -2.59 -28.30
N LYS A 611 18.28 -3.03 -29.50
CA LYS A 611 17.71 -4.38 -29.73
C LYS A 611 18.75 -5.47 -29.56
N GLU A 612 20.00 -5.11 -29.80
CA GLU A 612 21.18 -5.93 -29.61
C GLU A 612 21.46 -6.20 -28.12
N ALA A 613 20.88 -5.40 -27.21
CA ALA A 613 21.09 -5.48 -25.77
C ALA A 613 20.07 -6.39 -25.07
N SER A 614 20.32 -7.69 -25.10
CA SER A 614 19.44 -8.71 -24.49
C SER A 614 20.00 -9.26 -23.17
N GLY A 615 19.11 -9.61 -22.24
CA GLY A 615 19.43 -10.23 -20.95
C GLY A 615 18.94 -9.43 -19.74
N GLY A 616 17.84 -8.71 -19.87
CA GLY A 616 17.18 -8.06 -18.73
C GLY A 616 16.54 -9.07 -17.78
N THR A 617 16.40 -8.68 -16.51
CA THR A 617 15.75 -9.49 -15.46
C THR A 617 14.86 -8.63 -14.57
N PHE A 618 13.90 -9.28 -13.92
CA PHE A 618 12.86 -8.64 -13.11
C PHE A 618 13.04 -8.94 -11.63
N PHE A 619 12.64 -7.99 -10.77
CA PHE A 619 12.61 -8.16 -9.32
C PHE A 619 11.56 -7.23 -8.70
N ARG A 620 11.33 -7.34 -7.39
CA ARG A 620 10.47 -6.44 -6.63
C ARG A 620 11.30 -5.54 -5.70
N ASN A 621 10.86 -4.30 -5.52
CA ASN A 621 11.39 -3.33 -4.56
C ASN A 621 10.26 -2.36 -4.19
N ALA A 622 10.15 -1.94 -2.93
CA ALA A 622 9.12 -1.02 -2.43
C ALA A 622 7.69 -1.37 -2.89
N SER A 623 7.37 -2.67 -2.92
CA SER A 623 6.13 -3.27 -3.49
C SER A 623 5.93 -3.14 -5.01
N HIS A 624 6.74 -2.33 -5.71
CA HIS A 624 6.77 -2.20 -7.16
C HIS A 624 7.54 -3.34 -7.84
N VAL A 625 7.36 -3.46 -9.16
CA VAL A 625 8.10 -4.37 -10.04
C VAL A 625 9.13 -3.57 -10.85
N TYR A 626 10.39 -3.97 -10.78
CA TYR A 626 11.49 -3.35 -11.52
C TYR A 626 12.09 -4.31 -12.54
N MET A 627 12.61 -3.74 -13.62
CA MET A 627 13.46 -4.42 -14.60
C MET A 627 14.84 -3.79 -14.57
N VAL A 628 15.89 -4.60 -14.36
CA VAL A 628 17.26 -4.19 -14.70
C VAL A 628 17.61 -4.79 -16.04
N ALA A 629 18.07 -3.96 -16.98
CA ALA A 629 18.38 -4.38 -18.35
C ALA A 629 19.79 -3.94 -18.76
N PRO A 630 20.51 -4.75 -19.54
CA PRO A 630 21.71 -4.28 -20.21
C PRO A 630 21.35 -3.27 -21.30
N ASN A 631 22.24 -2.35 -21.61
CA ASN A 631 22.21 -1.53 -22.82
C ASN A 631 23.63 -1.43 -23.41
N CYS A 632 23.77 -1.11 -24.69
CA CYS A 632 25.06 -1.08 -25.39
C CYS A 632 25.05 -0.10 -26.57
N ASP A 633 26.17 0.02 -27.28
CA ASP A 633 26.18 0.61 -28.63
C ASP A 633 25.71 -0.44 -29.66
N ALA A 634 25.27 -0.01 -30.85
CA ALA A 634 24.66 -0.88 -31.87
C ALA A 634 25.60 -1.99 -32.43
N ASP A 635 26.91 -1.89 -32.21
CA ASP A 635 27.90 -2.93 -32.55
C ASP A 635 28.16 -3.91 -31.39
N LYS A 636 27.37 -3.83 -30.30
CA LYS A 636 27.52 -4.56 -29.03
C LYS A 636 28.78 -4.20 -28.23
N SER A 637 29.46 -3.10 -28.54
CA SER A 637 30.46 -2.50 -27.66
C SER A 637 29.78 -1.70 -26.53
N LYS A 638 30.56 -1.21 -25.57
CA LYS A 638 30.11 -0.29 -24.51
C LYS A 638 28.91 -0.82 -23.71
N VAL A 639 28.94 -2.08 -23.28
CA VAL A 639 27.81 -2.66 -22.52
C VAL A 639 27.80 -2.10 -21.10
N GLY A 640 26.63 -1.67 -20.64
CA GLY A 640 26.34 -1.30 -19.25
C GLY A 640 24.94 -1.75 -18.89
N ILE A 641 24.41 -1.27 -17.76
CA ILE A 641 23.06 -1.60 -17.27
C ILE A 641 22.26 -0.36 -16.89
N VAL A 642 20.93 -0.48 -16.91
CA VAL A 642 19.97 0.56 -16.54
C VAL A 642 18.84 -0.08 -15.72
N LEU A 643 18.34 0.64 -14.72
CA LEU A 643 17.17 0.25 -13.93
C LEU A 643 15.91 0.98 -14.42
N PHE A 644 14.82 0.23 -14.53
CA PHE A 644 13.48 0.74 -14.87
C PHE A 644 12.46 0.29 -13.84
N ASP A 645 11.59 1.19 -13.40
CA ASP A 645 10.30 0.81 -12.82
C ASP A 645 9.38 0.36 -13.96
N VAL A 646 8.79 -0.82 -13.82
CA VAL A 646 7.87 -1.44 -14.80
C VAL A 646 6.59 -1.92 -14.13
N ASN A 647 6.24 -1.35 -12.96
CA ASN A 647 5.02 -1.68 -12.20
C ASN A 647 3.73 -1.41 -13.00
N GLU A 648 3.76 -0.46 -13.93
CA GLU A 648 2.67 -0.15 -14.87
C GLU A 648 2.78 -0.93 -16.20
N GLY A 649 3.66 -1.95 -16.26
CA GLY A 649 3.94 -2.78 -17.43
C GLY A 649 5.11 -2.27 -18.30
N LEU A 650 5.66 -3.15 -19.16
CA LEU A 650 6.83 -2.83 -19.99
C LEU A 650 6.61 -1.64 -20.94
N GLY A 651 5.37 -1.41 -21.38
CA GLY A 651 5.03 -0.30 -22.28
C GLY A 651 4.94 1.07 -21.62
N ASN A 652 5.04 1.12 -20.29
CA ASN A 652 5.04 2.35 -19.48
C ASN A 652 6.27 2.36 -18.54
N ALA A 653 7.42 1.91 -19.04
CA ALA A 653 8.63 1.83 -18.24
C ALA A 653 9.14 3.23 -17.89
N LYS A 654 9.64 3.40 -16.67
CA LYS A 654 10.23 4.66 -16.18
C LYS A 654 11.70 4.41 -15.87
N LYS A 655 12.63 5.12 -16.54
CA LYS A 655 14.07 5.05 -16.21
C LYS A 655 14.28 5.61 -14.80
N VAL A 656 14.89 4.84 -13.91
CA VAL A 656 15.15 5.23 -12.50
C VAL A 656 16.63 5.09 -12.08
N SER A 657 17.54 4.86 -13.01
CA SER A 657 18.99 4.98 -12.76
C SER A 657 19.69 5.49 -14.00
N GLU A 658 20.89 6.06 -13.85
CA GLU A 658 21.76 6.28 -15.00
C GLU A 658 22.23 4.97 -15.66
N PHE A 659 22.87 5.12 -16.83
CA PHE A 659 23.54 4.03 -17.53
C PHE A 659 24.89 3.73 -16.88
N LEU A 660 25.05 2.51 -16.37
CA LEU A 660 26.13 2.15 -15.44
C LEU A 660 27.01 1.01 -15.99
N PRO A 661 28.35 1.19 -16.06
CA PRO A 661 29.07 2.45 -15.89
C PRO A 661 28.90 3.33 -17.15
N GLU A 662 29.03 4.65 -17.03
CA GLU A 662 28.83 5.61 -18.15
C GLU A 662 29.71 5.29 -19.38
N ALA A 663 30.94 4.81 -19.13
CA ALA A 663 31.91 4.41 -20.15
C ALA A 663 31.66 3.02 -20.76
N GLY A 664 30.68 2.25 -20.26
CA GLY A 664 30.53 0.82 -20.52
C GLY A 664 31.61 -0.03 -19.83
N LEU A 665 31.39 -1.34 -19.78
CA LEU A 665 32.33 -2.32 -19.22
C LEU A 665 33.60 -2.45 -20.09
N GLY A 666 33.45 -2.33 -21.41
CA GLY A 666 34.57 -2.29 -22.36
C GLY A 666 34.12 -1.99 -23.80
N THR A 667 35.08 -1.93 -24.73
CA THR A 667 34.82 -1.53 -26.14
C THR A 667 34.82 -2.68 -27.15
N THR A 668 35.13 -3.91 -26.72
CA THR A 668 35.06 -5.10 -27.59
C THR A 668 33.61 -5.57 -27.73
N PRO A 669 33.07 -5.80 -28.95
CA PRO A 669 31.73 -6.37 -29.14
C PRO A 669 31.46 -7.62 -28.29
N ALA A 670 30.46 -7.55 -27.41
CA ALA A 670 30.12 -8.61 -26.47
C ALA A 670 29.09 -9.59 -27.08
N PRO A 671 29.41 -10.88 -27.26
CA PRO A 671 28.45 -11.86 -27.79
C PRO A 671 27.31 -12.18 -26.83
N TYR A 672 27.56 -12.10 -25.52
CA TYR A 672 26.58 -12.31 -24.47
C TYR A 672 26.65 -11.17 -23.44
N MET A 673 25.48 -10.75 -22.96
CA MET A 673 25.35 -9.84 -21.83
C MET A 673 24.17 -10.23 -20.93
N MET A 674 24.17 -9.75 -19.69
CA MET A 674 23.05 -9.85 -18.75
C MET A 674 23.06 -8.75 -17.71
N ALA A 675 21.89 -8.50 -17.12
CA ALA A 675 21.73 -7.72 -15.91
C ALA A 675 20.99 -8.54 -14.83
N ALA A 676 21.35 -8.35 -13.56
CA ALA A 676 20.69 -8.96 -12.41
C ALA A 676 20.64 -7.98 -11.23
N ALA A 677 19.72 -8.18 -10.30
CA ALA A 677 19.60 -7.33 -9.11
C ALA A 677 19.27 -8.12 -7.84
N LYS A 678 19.54 -7.50 -6.69
CA LYS A 678 19.20 -7.96 -5.35
C LYS A 678 18.70 -6.76 -4.54
N VAL A 679 17.71 -6.98 -3.68
CA VAL A 679 17.26 -5.98 -2.70
C VAL A 679 17.54 -6.49 -1.28
N SER A 680 17.96 -5.61 -0.38
CA SER A 680 18.22 -5.91 1.03
C SER A 680 18.08 -4.64 1.87
N GLY A 681 17.01 -4.52 2.64
CA GLY A 681 16.70 -3.27 3.33
C GLY A 681 16.30 -2.18 2.34
N TYR A 682 16.95 -1.01 2.43
CA TYR A 682 16.93 0.05 1.41
C TYR A 682 17.93 -0.18 0.25
N ASP A 683 18.84 -1.15 0.34
CA ASP A 683 19.87 -1.34 -0.70
C ASP A 683 19.34 -2.16 -1.89
N ILE A 684 19.60 -1.64 -3.09
CA ILE A 684 19.53 -2.34 -4.38
C ILE A 684 20.98 -2.57 -4.84
N ASP A 685 21.42 -3.82 -4.89
CA ASP A 685 22.63 -4.20 -5.63
C ASP A 685 22.22 -4.55 -7.07
N MET A 686 22.92 -4.02 -8.07
CA MET A 686 22.78 -4.41 -9.48
C MET A 686 24.10 -5.00 -10.00
N ILE A 687 24.01 -6.01 -10.86
CA ILE A 687 25.15 -6.70 -11.47
C ILE A 687 25.00 -6.66 -12.98
N GLY A 688 26.00 -6.14 -13.68
CA GLY A 688 26.10 -6.15 -15.14
C GLY A 688 27.27 -7.01 -15.59
N LEU A 689 27.04 -7.92 -16.53
CA LEU A 689 28.09 -8.73 -17.16
C LEU A 689 28.01 -8.63 -18.68
N ALA A 690 29.18 -8.55 -19.31
CA ALA A 690 29.33 -8.61 -20.76
C ALA A 690 30.55 -9.47 -21.14
N GLU A 691 30.33 -10.49 -21.96
CA GLU A 691 31.39 -11.39 -22.44
C GLU A 691 32.46 -10.56 -23.18
N LYS A 692 33.74 -10.76 -22.82
CA LYS A 692 34.92 -10.00 -23.31
C LYS A 692 35.03 -8.54 -22.84
N GLN A 693 34.09 -8.04 -22.03
CA GLN A 693 34.16 -6.70 -21.42
C GLN A 693 34.22 -6.73 -19.88
N GLY A 694 33.81 -7.84 -19.25
CA GLY A 694 33.95 -8.06 -17.81
C GLY A 694 32.63 -8.08 -17.05
N ILE A 695 32.70 -7.82 -15.75
CA ILE A 695 31.56 -7.79 -14.82
C ILE A 695 31.73 -6.66 -13.80
N ALA A 696 30.62 -6.00 -13.45
CA ALA A 696 30.57 -5.01 -12.38
C ALA A 696 29.35 -5.22 -11.45
N ARG A 697 29.50 -4.83 -10.19
CA ARG A 697 28.44 -4.70 -9.19
C ARG A 697 28.32 -3.25 -8.74
N PHE A 698 27.11 -2.72 -8.78
CA PHE A 698 26.74 -1.39 -8.34
C PHE A 698 25.79 -1.49 -7.14
N ARG A 699 25.76 -0.47 -6.29
CA ARG A 699 24.79 -0.36 -5.20
C ARG A 699 24.27 1.08 -5.11
N ASN A 700 22.99 1.26 -4.82
CA ASN A 700 22.45 2.59 -4.59
C ASN A 700 23.15 3.24 -3.38
N ILE A 701 23.43 4.53 -3.50
CA ILE A 701 23.94 5.34 -2.39
C ILE A 701 22.78 6.05 -1.74
N ALA A 702 22.83 6.19 -0.41
CA ALA A 702 21.91 7.04 0.31
C ALA A 702 22.14 8.50 -0.12
N SER A 703 21.08 9.19 -0.55
CA SER A 703 21.16 10.60 -0.90
C SER A 703 21.60 11.41 0.32
N ALA A 704 22.77 12.03 0.22
CA ALA A 704 23.40 12.77 1.31
C ALA A 704 22.82 14.19 1.44
N THR A 705 21.49 14.31 1.56
CA THR A 705 20.80 15.60 1.61
C THR A 705 19.66 15.64 2.63
N ALA A 706 19.40 16.83 3.17
CA ALA A 706 18.20 17.11 3.96
C ALA A 706 16.94 17.09 3.08
N ASN A 707 15.75 16.97 3.68
CA ASN A 707 14.55 17.45 3.00
C ASN A 707 14.65 18.98 2.91
N VAL A 708 14.86 19.53 1.71
CA VAL A 708 15.30 20.93 1.54
C VAL A 708 14.16 21.93 1.74
N TYR A 709 14.48 23.07 2.35
CA TYR A 709 13.62 24.25 2.40
C TYR A 709 14.44 25.54 2.58
N ALA A 710 13.87 26.65 2.10
CA ALA A 710 14.34 27.99 2.41
C ALA A 710 13.69 28.50 3.70
N SER A 711 14.41 29.26 4.51
CA SER A 711 13.98 29.76 5.81
C SER A 711 14.41 31.22 6.03
N GLU A 712 13.97 31.87 7.12
CA GLU A 712 14.32 33.28 7.42
C GLU A 712 14.13 34.29 6.26
N LEU A 713 13.08 34.11 5.43
CA LEU A 713 12.82 34.94 4.25
C LEU A 713 12.66 36.43 4.62
N LYS A 714 13.52 37.27 4.04
CA LYS A 714 13.57 38.71 4.31
C LYS A 714 13.80 39.51 3.03
N MET A 715 13.11 40.64 2.90
CA MET A 715 13.37 41.68 1.92
C MET A 715 14.17 42.84 2.54
N GLU A 716 15.10 43.40 1.78
CA GLU A 716 15.73 44.70 2.02
C GLU A 716 15.51 45.62 0.81
N ASP A 717 14.97 46.81 1.07
CA ASP A 717 14.76 47.84 0.04
C ASP A 717 16.03 48.70 -0.11
N ILE A 718 16.73 48.53 -1.23
CA ILE A 718 17.95 49.28 -1.55
C ILE A 718 17.67 50.45 -2.53
N GLY A 719 16.44 50.94 -2.57
CA GLY A 719 16.01 52.08 -3.38
C GLY A 719 15.48 51.67 -4.75
N THR A 720 16.36 51.20 -5.65
CA THR A 720 15.99 50.81 -7.03
C THR A 720 15.57 49.34 -7.18
N ALA A 721 15.92 48.51 -6.20
CA ALA A 721 15.72 47.08 -6.20
C ALA A 721 15.41 46.58 -4.77
N TYR A 722 14.94 45.34 -4.70
CA TYR A 722 14.84 44.55 -3.49
C TYR A 722 15.93 43.49 -3.47
N VAL A 723 16.64 43.37 -2.34
CA VAL A 723 17.47 42.20 -2.04
C VAL A 723 16.61 41.24 -1.23
N LEU A 724 16.36 40.06 -1.76
CA LEU A 724 15.57 39.01 -1.14
C LEU A 724 16.53 37.95 -0.61
N SER A 725 16.64 37.84 0.71
CA SER A 725 17.52 36.90 1.41
C SER A 725 16.74 35.76 2.04
N PHE A 726 17.36 34.58 2.11
CA PHE A 726 16.81 33.37 2.72
C PHE A 726 17.94 32.41 3.13
N THR A 727 17.72 31.59 4.16
CA THR A 727 18.66 30.56 4.63
C THR A 727 18.26 29.19 4.10
N LEU A 728 19.17 28.49 3.41
CA LEU A 728 18.97 27.10 2.98
C LEU A 728 19.48 26.13 4.03
N ASN A 729 18.66 25.15 4.42
CA ASN A 729 19.05 24.11 5.39
C ASN A 729 20.13 23.15 4.86
N ASP A 730 20.18 23.00 3.54
CA ASP A 730 21.16 22.20 2.79
C ASP A 730 21.31 22.72 1.35
N ALA A 731 22.30 22.23 0.60
CA ALA A 731 22.51 22.63 -0.79
C ALA A 731 21.34 22.20 -1.70
N ILE A 732 21.03 23.01 -2.73
CA ILE A 732 19.93 22.76 -3.66
C ILE A 732 20.46 22.61 -5.09
N ALA A 733 19.78 21.80 -5.91
CA ALA A 733 20.11 21.63 -7.32
C ALA A 733 19.49 22.73 -8.20
N SER A 734 18.29 23.19 -7.82
CA SER A 734 17.56 24.27 -8.49
C SER A 734 16.44 24.83 -7.60
N GLY A 735 15.82 25.92 -8.02
CA GLY A 735 14.66 26.51 -7.37
C GLY A 735 14.10 27.70 -8.13
N LYS A 736 13.20 28.46 -7.51
CA LYS A 736 12.80 29.78 -7.99
C LYS A 736 12.31 30.68 -6.86
N VAL A 737 12.44 31.99 -7.06
CA VAL A 737 11.68 32.99 -6.29
C VAL A 737 10.48 33.42 -7.12
N SER A 738 9.27 33.20 -6.60
CA SER A 738 8.02 33.52 -7.29
C SER A 738 7.35 34.71 -6.62
N ILE A 739 6.82 35.64 -7.41
CA ILE A 739 6.18 36.87 -6.93
C ILE A 739 4.73 36.89 -7.40
N PHE A 740 3.80 37.18 -6.49
CA PHE A 740 2.37 36.99 -6.69
C PHE A 740 1.56 38.26 -6.48
N ASP A 741 0.67 38.55 -7.43
CA ASP A 741 -0.50 39.42 -7.21
C ASP A 741 -1.65 38.55 -6.69
N SER A 742 -1.98 38.72 -5.41
CA SER A 742 -2.86 37.81 -4.66
C SER A 742 -2.40 36.34 -4.77
N THR A 743 -3.00 35.55 -5.68
CA THR A 743 -2.65 34.15 -5.96
C THR A 743 -2.03 33.92 -7.35
N GLN A 744 -1.94 34.94 -8.19
CA GLN A 744 -1.40 34.82 -9.55
C GLN A 744 0.08 35.16 -9.56
N GLU A 745 0.93 34.24 -10.04
CA GLU A 745 2.34 34.51 -10.30
C GLU A 745 2.47 35.56 -11.42
N VAL A 746 3.18 36.66 -11.14
CA VAL A 746 3.39 37.80 -12.05
C VAL A 746 4.85 37.98 -12.45
N PHE A 747 5.79 37.41 -11.70
CA PHE A 747 7.22 37.46 -11.97
C PHE A 747 7.93 36.28 -11.29
N GLU A 748 8.99 35.76 -11.91
CA GLU A 748 9.84 34.71 -11.34
C GLU A 748 11.33 35.03 -11.51
N VAL A 749 12.14 34.56 -10.55
CA VAL A 749 13.61 34.51 -10.65
C VAL A 749 14.04 33.05 -10.50
N VAL A 750 14.53 32.45 -11.58
CA VAL A 750 15.03 31.06 -11.56
C VAL A 750 16.32 30.99 -10.74
N LEU A 751 16.39 30.03 -9.82
CA LEU A 751 17.59 29.70 -9.04
C LEU A 751 18.26 28.46 -9.66
N GLY A 752 19.56 28.57 -9.93
CA GLY A 752 20.40 27.40 -10.21
C GLY A 752 20.77 26.64 -8.93
N SER A 753 21.86 25.89 -8.99
CA SER A 753 22.44 25.26 -7.81
C SER A 753 22.93 26.33 -6.81
N LEU A 754 22.55 26.22 -5.55
CA LEU A 754 23.01 27.08 -4.46
C LEU A 754 23.51 26.24 -3.28
N GLU A 755 24.54 26.75 -2.60
CA GLU A 755 25.13 26.11 -1.42
C GLU A 755 24.22 26.22 -0.18
N LYS A 756 24.46 25.36 0.80
CA LYS A 756 23.88 25.46 2.13
C LYS A 756 24.20 26.81 2.80
N GLY A 757 23.29 27.34 3.60
CA GLY A 757 23.47 28.60 4.35
C GLY A 757 22.71 29.79 3.76
N VAL A 758 23.14 31.01 4.11
CA VAL A 758 22.46 32.25 3.70
C VAL A 758 22.68 32.55 2.21
N GLN A 759 21.58 32.73 1.49
CA GLN A 759 21.51 33.08 0.07
C GLN A 759 20.78 34.40 -0.14
N SER A 760 20.96 35.02 -1.31
CA SER A 760 20.17 36.19 -1.71
C SER A 760 20.03 36.34 -3.23
N VAL A 761 18.94 36.96 -3.67
CA VAL A 761 18.72 37.40 -5.06
C VAL A 761 18.25 38.85 -5.11
N THR A 762 18.46 39.52 -6.25
CA THR A 762 18.05 40.91 -6.45
C THR A 762 16.92 41.02 -7.47
N VAL A 763 15.83 41.70 -7.12
CA VAL A 763 14.67 41.97 -7.99
C VAL A 763 14.60 43.48 -8.23
N GLN A 764 14.61 43.94 -9.49
CA GLN A 764 14.48 45.38 -9.77
C GLN A 764 13.02 45.83 -9.61
N LYS A 765 12.78 46.98 -8.98
CA LYS A 765 11.40 47.50 -8.80
C LYS A 765 10.69 47.84 -10.12
N ASN A 766 11.47 48.10 -11.17
CA ASN A 766 10.99 48.38 -12.52
C ASN A 766 10.59 47.11 -13.30
N ASP A 767 10.97 45.93 -12.83
CA ASP A 767 10.52 44.66 -13.40
C ASP A 767 9.12 44.29 -12.86
N LEU A 768 8.79 44.76 -11.66
CA LEU A 768 7.49 44.59 -11.01
C LEU A 768 6.46 45.61 -11.53
N PRO A 769 5.21 45.19 -11.86
CA PRO A 769 4.13 46.12 -12.19
C PRO A 769 3.79 47.05 -11.00
N GLU A 770 3.05 48.13 -11.21
CA GLU A 770 2.58 48.97 -10.09
C GLU A 770 1.61 48.20 -9.19
N GLY A 771 1.98 48.00 -7.92
CA GLY A 771 1.21 47.20 -6.95
C GLY A 771 2.04 46.74 -5.75
N ASN A 772 1.39 46.00 -4.84
CA ASN A 772 2.04 45.31 -3.71
C ASN A 772 1.94 43.80 -3.91
N TYR A 773 3.05 43.08 -3.75
CA TYR A 773 3.16 41.66 -4.08
C TYR A 773 3.66 40.82 -2.91
N ASN A 774 3.11 39.62 -2.78
CA ASN A 774 3.68 38.56 -1.96
C ASN A 774 4.80 37.84 -2.74
N TRP A 775 5.66 37.12 -2.05
CA TRP A 775 6.66 36.26 -2.70
C TRP A 775 6.92 34.98 -1.92
N SER A 776 7.46 33.98 -2.60
CA SER A 776 7.88 32.71 -2.02
C SER A 776 9.19 32.22 -2.64
N VAL A 777 9.90 31.34 -1.94
CA VAL A 777 11.06 30.61 -2.46
C VAL A 777 10.70 29.14 -2.57
N GLU A 778 10.75 28.60 -3.79
CA GLU A 778 10.69 27.17 -4.09
C GLU A 778 12.12 26.63 -4.21
N VAL A 779 12.40 25.48 -3.58
CA VAL A 779 13.69 24.79 -3.68
C VAL A 779 13.53 23.31 -3.99
N ASN A 780 14.50 22.76 -4.73
CA ASN A 780 14.53 21.38 -5.20
C ASN A 780 15.92 20.77 -5.00
N ALA A 781 15.99 19.56 -4.44
CA ALA A 781 17.22 18.77 -4.28
C ALA A 781 16.95 17.29 -4.62
N ASN A 782 17.97 16.43 -4.45
CA ASN A 782 17.84 15.00 -4.69
C ASN A 782 16.81 14.39 -3.72
N ASN A 783 16.10 13.37 -4.19
CA ASN A 783 15.17 12.57 -3.39
C ASN A 783 15.89 11.87 -2.22
N VAL A 784 15.14 11.48 -1.19
CA VAL A 784 15.68 10.84 0.01
C VAL A 784 15.16 9.40 0.07
N ASP A 785 16.04 8.40 -0.11
CA ASP A 785 15.64 6.99 -0.25
C ASP A 785 15.43 6.26 1.09
N ARG A 786 16.11 6.73 2.15
CA ARG A 786 16.13 6.18 3.51
C ARG A 786 16.32 7.30 4.54
N PRO A 787 16.03 7.08 5.84
CA PRO A 787 16.35 8.06 6.88
C PRO A 787 17.85 8.41 6.88
N TYR A 788 18.19 9.68 6.66
CA TYR A 788 19.57 10.15 6.48
C TYR A 788 19.91 11.25 7.49
N LYS A 789 21.07 11.15 8.17
CA LYS A 789 21.54 12.16 9.12
C LYS A 789 22.38 13.21 8.40
N PHE A 790 21.83 14.42 8.22
CA PHE A 790 22.51 15.54 7.55
C PHE A 790 23.24 16.48 8.53
N SER A 791 23.08 16.30 9.85
CA SER A 791 23.89 17.00 10.86
C SER A 791 25.23 16.29 11.10
N ASP A 792 26.33 17.03 11.09
CA ASP A 792 27.65 16.51 11.48
C ASP A 792 27.87 16.58 13.01
N ASP A 793 28.27 15.46 13.59
CA ASP A 793 28.59 15.29 15.02
C ASP A 793 29.90 15.96 15.45
N ALA A 794 30.78 16.30 14.50
CA ALA A 794 32.02 17.01 14.79
C ALA A 794 31.81 18.52 14.96
N LEU A 795 30.69 19.08 14.47
CA LEU A 795 30.34 20.48 14.63
C LEU A 795 30.08 20.83 16.10
N ALA A 796 30.69 21.91 16.56
CA ALA A 796 30.56 22.38 17.94
C ALA A 796 29.10 22.71 18.29
N GLN A 797 28.31 23.19 17.32
CA GLN A 797 26.89 23.52 17.44
C GLN A 797 26.00 22.30 17.72
N MET A 798 26.45 21.09 17.39
CA MET A 798 25.71 19.82 17.63
C MET A 798 26.16 19.11 18.92
N GLN A 799 27.20 19.62 19.58
CA GLN A 799 27.80 19.05 20.79
C GLN A 799 27.26 19.75 22.05
N PHE A 800 26.63 18.96 22.92
CA PHE A 800 25.98 19.42 24.15
C PHE A 800 26.39 18.56 25.34
N TYR A 801 26.21 19.06 26.55
CA TYR A 801 26.41 18.25 27.75
C TYR A 801 25.12 17.52 28.13
N TYR A 802 23.99 18.24 28.15
CA TYR A 802 22.74 17.73 28.73
C TYR A 802 21.47 18.39 28.12
N PRO A 803 21.20 18.20 26.81
CA PRO A 803 20.09 18.84 26.14
C PRO A 803 18.78 18.13 26.47
N ARG A 804 17.80 18.87 26.98
CA ARG A 804 16.47 18.38 27.35
C ARG A 804 15.39 18.72 26.33
N GLY A 805 15.59 19.77 25.53
CA GLY A 805 14.63 20.24 24.53
C GLY A 805 15.26 20.56 23.19
N VAL A 806 14.54 20.26 22.10
CA VAL A 806 14.77 20.81 20.76
C VAL A 806 13.44 21.18 20.13
N CYS A 807 13.33 22.36 19.51
CA CYS A 807 12.15 22.79 18.77
C CYS A 807 12.55 23.62 17.53
N VAL A 808 11.86 23.40 16.41
CA VAL A 808 12.00 24.21 15.19
C VAL A 808 10.85 25.22 15.10
N ASP A 809 11.15 26.47 14.74
CA ASP A 809 10.12 27.45 14.37
C ASP A 809 9.45 27.04 13.05
N ASN A 810 8.20 26.59 13.14
CA ASN A 810 7.40 26.13 12.02
C ASN A 810 6.40 27.18 11.52
N THR A 811 6.52 28.45 11.92
CA THR A 811 5.58 29.52 11.61
C THR A 811 6.07 30.37 10.44
N PHE A 812 5.47 30.27 9.26
CA PHE A 812 5.90 31.07 8.08
C PHE A 812 5.80 32.60 8.28
N ASN A 813 4.94 33.07 9.18
CA ASN A 813 4.84 34.50 9.53
C ASN A 813 5.89 34.95 10.56
N SER A 814 6.61 34.02 11.19
CA SER A 814 7.76 34.35 12.04
C SER A 814 8.92 34.78 11.15
N PRO A 815 9.61 35.90 11.45
CA PRO A 815 10.87 36.26 10.79
C PRO A 815 12.00 35.27 11.14
N PHE A 816 11.75 34.31 12.03
CA PHE A 816 12.66 33.28 12.50
C PHE A 816 12.26 31.87 12.06
N PHE A 817 11.31 31.74 11.11
CA PHE A 817 10.93 30.47 10.51
C PHE A 817 12.16 29.64 10.14
N GLY A 818 12.20 28.37 10.57
CA GLY A 818 13.30 27.42 10.38
C GLY A 818 14.42 27.49 11.42
N ARG A 819 14.39 28.41 12.39
CA ARG A 819 15.35 28.40 13.51
C ARG A 819 15.14 27.21 14.42
N VAL A 820 16.24 26.67 14.93
CA VAL A 820 16.29 25.54 15.87
C VAL A 820 16.69 26.06 17.25
N TYR A 821 15.86 25.81 18.24
CA TYR A 821 16.08 26.17 19.64
C TYR A 821 16.41 24.93 20.44
N VAL A 822 17.54 24.92 21.15
CA VAL A 822 17.99 23.81 22.01
C VAL A 822 18.05 24.27 23.45
N ALA A 823 17.39 23.55 24.35
CA ALA A 823 17.45 23.79 25.80
C ALA A 823 18.48 22.85 26.45
N GLU A 824 19.55 23.43 26.99
CA GLU A 824 20.58 22.74 27.77
C GLU A 824 20.24 22.87 29.26
N ALA A 825 19.90 21.75 29.92
CA ALA A 825 19.49 21.77 31.32
C ALA A 825 20.65 21.75 32.33
N THR A 826 21.88 21.54 31.86
CA THR A 826 23.09 21.56 32.70
C THR A 826 24.29 21.82 31.81
N GLY A 827 25.02 22.90 32.06
CA GLY A 827 26.28 23.19 31.38
C GLY A 827 27.39 22.22 31.79
N GLY A 828 28.25 21.85 30.85
CA GLY A 828 29.41 20.99 31.12
C GLY A 828 30.29 20.78 29.90
N ALA A 829 31.31 19.93 30.02
CA ALA A 829 32.26 19.65 28.93
C ALA A 829 31.60 18.78 27.85
N ALA A 830 30.91 19.41 26.91
CA ALA A 830 30.26 18.77 25.76
C ALA A 830 31.25 18.06 24.82
N SER A 831 32.47 18.60 24.71
CA SER A 831 33.60 17.96 24.02
C SER A 831 34.93 18.46 24.58
N ALA A 832 36.05 17.97 24.04
CA ALA A 832 37.39 18.40 24.45
C ALA A 832 37.66 19.92 24.21
N SER A 833 36.88 20.57 23.33
CA SER A 833 37.02 21.98 22.96
C SER A 833 35.80 22.85 23.29
N ARG A 834 34.70 22.27 23.78
CA ARG A 834 33.44 22.98 24.08
C ARG A 834 32.92 22.66 25.47
N THR A 835 32.75 23.70 26.29
CA THR A 835 32.05 23.63 27.58
C THR A 835 30.78 24.49 27.50
N THR A 836 29.61 23.85 27.48
CA THR A 836 28.31 24.52 27.41
C THR A 836 27.89 25.13 28.74
N LYS A 837 26.85 25.97 28.71
CA LYS A 837 26.15 26.53 29.86
C LYS A 837 24.66 26.19 29.74
N ASP A 838 23.98 26.19 30.88
CA ASP A 838 22.54 26.05 31.02
C ASP A 838 21.77 27.25 30.43
N GLY A 839 20.67 26.96 29.72
CA GLY A 839 19.87 27.97 29.00
C GLY A 839 19.48 27.54 27.59
N VAL A 840 19.15 28.50 26.72
CA VAL A 840 18.77 28.27 25.32
C VAL A 840 19.90 28.57 24.34
N TYR A 841 20.11 27.68 23.37
CA TYR A 841 20.92 27.87 22.16
C TYR A 841 20.03 28.04 20.93
N ILE A 842 20.47 28.90 20.00
CA ILE A 842 19.72 29.30 18.80
C ILE A 842 20.58 29.04 17.56
N LEU A 843 20.07 28.21 16.66
CA LEU A 843 20.66 27.95 15.34
C LEU A 843 19.69 28.35 14.23
N ASN A 844 20.18 28.64 13.03
CA ASN A 844 19.32 28.70 11.83
C ASN A 844 19.05 27.29 11.26
N SER A 845 18.27 27.21 10.17
CA SER A 845 17.98 25.94 9.50
C SER A 845 19.25 25.27 8.93
N ALA A 846 20.31 26.03 8.67
CA ALA A 846 21.63 25.54 8.25
C ALA A 846 22.48 24.95 9.41
N LEU A 847 21.99 25.00 10.66
CA LEU A 847 22.68 24.58 11.90
C LEU A 847 23.83 25.51 12.34
N GLU A 848 23.81 26.77 11.91
CA GLU A 848 24.81 27.79 12.23
C GLU A 848 24.40 28.60 13.48
N ASP A 849 25.38 29.03 14.28
CA ASP A 849 25.18 29.96 15.41
C ASP A 849 24.99 31.39 14.91
N VAL A 850 23.73 31.73 14.58
CA VAL A 850 23.35 33.05 14.05
C VAL A 850 23.35 34.18 15.09
N THR A 851 23.59 33.86 16.37
CA THR A 851 23.63 34.86 17.45
C THR A 851 25.03 35.13 17.98
N ASN A 852 26.03 34.36 17.54
CA ASN A 852 27.41 34.36 18.02
C ASN A 852 27.53 34.05 19.52
N GLN A 853 26.60 33.27 20.07
CA GLN A 853 26.57 32.94 21.50
C GLN A 853 27.66 31.91 21.90
N GLY A 854 28.15 31.16 20.92
CA GLY A 854 29.24 30.19 21.03
C GLY A 854 28.88 29.05 21.96
N ALA A 855 29.54 29.01 23.12
CA ALA A 855 29.27 28.03 24.17
C ALA A 855 28.49 28.62 25.36
N ASN A 856 28.10 29.90 25.32
CA ASN A 856 27.24 30.50 26.35
C ASN A 856 25.77 30.40 25.90
N ALA A 857 24.92 29.78 26.70
CA ALA A 857 23.49 29.79 26.45
C ALA A 857 22.84 31.13 26.87
N TYR A 858 21.68 31.44 26.30
CA TYR A 858 20.82 32.50 26.80
C TYR A 858 20.05 31.99 28.02
N ALA A 859 20.43 32.45 29.20
CA ALA A 859 19.81 32.05 30.47
C ALA A 859 18.65 32.94 30.93
N GLY A 860 18.36 34.05 30.23
CA GLY A 860 17.21 34.91 30.53
C GLY A 860 17.23 35.60 31.90
N ASN A 861 18.40 35.73 32.53
CA ASN A 861 18.60 36.13 33.94
C ASN A 861 17.95 35.17 34.96
N ILE A 862 17.80 33.89 34.60
CA ILE A 862 17.31 32.81 35.46
C ILE A 862 18.51 31.96 35.89
N THR A 863 18.53 31.51 37.16
CA THR A 863 19.49 30.50 37.64
C THR A 863 18.81 29.15 37.53
N TRP A 864 19.10 28.40 36.47
CA TRP A 864 18.41 27.14 36.20
C TRP A 864 18.84 26.03 37.17
N SER A 865 17.96 25.04 37.37
CA SER A 865 18.24 23.91 38.25
C SER A 865 19.03 22.80 37.54
N THR A 866 20.00 22.19 38.22
CA THR A 866 20.77 21.07 37.65
C THR A 866 19.89 19.83 37.44
N SER A 867 19.99 19.20 36.26
CA SER A 867 19.34 17.95 35.79
C SER A 867 17.95 18.03 35.15
N GLY A 868 17.17 19.09 35.39
CA GLY A 868 15.79 19.22 34.91
C GLY A 868 15.51 20.43 34.03
N SER A 869 16.19 21.57 34.26
CA SER A 869 15.74 22.85 33.72
C SER A 869 16.89 23.68 33.08
N PRO A 870 16.65 24.45 32.00
CA PRO A 870 15.43 24.48 31.19
C PRO A 870 15.16 23.11 30.56
N MET A 871 13.90 22.67 30.61
CA MET A 871 13.49 21.32 30.21
C MET A 871 13.29 21.27 28.69
N ARG A 872 12.05 21.33 28.23
CA ARG A 872 11.72 21.38 26.80
C ARG A 872 11.38 22.81 26.38
N VAL A 873 11.39 23.05 25.07
CA VAL A 873 11.03 24.34 24.46
C VAL A 873 9.94 24.16 23.42
N PHE A 874 9.11 25.19 23.25
CA PHE A 874 8.10 25.28 22.21
C PHE A 874 8.16 26.66 21.54
N VAL A 875 7.82 26.77 20.26
CA VAL A 875 7.76 28.04 19.52
C VAL A 875 6.31 28.34 19.13
N GLY A 876 5.78 29.48 19.54
CA GLY A 876 4.42 29.91 19.23
C GLY A 876 4.21 30.42 17.80
N GLU A 877 2.95 30.65 17.44
CA GLU A 877 2.53 31.21 16.15
C GLU A 877 3.01 32.66 15.89
N ASP A 878 3.60 33.32 16.90
CA ASP A 878 4.24 34.64 16.80
C ASP A 878 5.78 34.57 16.80
N GLY A 879 6.34 33.36 16.83
CA GLY A 879 7.78 33.12 17.02
C GLY A 879 8.27 33.24 18.46
N THR A 880 7.41 33.54 19.45
CA THR A 880 7.81 33.58 20.86
C THR A 880 8.26 32.19 21.32
N VAL A 881 9.41 32.10 22.00
CA VAL A 881 9.97 30.83 22.47
C VAL A 881 9.59 30.63 23.94
N TYR A 882 8.89 29.54 24.21
CA TYR A 882 8.39 29.14 25.52
C TYR A 882 9.35 28.12 26.12
N VAL A 883 9.98 28.46 27.24
CA VAL A 883 10.99 27.65 27.94
C VAL A 883 10.36 27.07 29.21
N ASN A 884 10.34 25.75 29.35
CA ASN A 884 9.74 25.07 30.51
C ASN A 884 10.75 24.86 31.64
N ASP A 885 10.29 24.91 32.90
CA ASP A 885 11.05 24.48 34.07
C ASP A 885 10.27 23.43 34.86
N TRP A 886 10.97 22.33 35.10
CA TRP A 886 10.46 21.11 35.70
C TRP A 886 11.10 20.87 37.09
N SER A 887 11.42 21.95 37.82
CA SER A 887 12.05 21.86 39.14
C SER A 887 11.21 22.48 40.25
N ASP A 888 11.21 21.83 41.41
CA ASP A 888 10.48 22.28 42.61
C ASP A 888 10.85 23.71 43.07
N ALA A 889 12.07 24.16 42.75
CA ALA A 889 12.65 25.39 43.30
C ALA A 889 12.02 26.66 42.69
N HIS A 890 11.72 26.63 41.39
CA HIS A 890 11.21 27.79 40.67
C HIS A 890 10.34 27.41 39.44
N PRO A 891 9.39 26.47 39.57
CA PRO A 891 8.70 25.91 38.42
C PRO A 891 7.89 26.94 37.65
N GLY A 892 7.61 26.66 36.37
CA GLY A 892 6.82 27.53 35.50
C GLY A 892 7.25 27.48 34.04
N ILE A 893 6.96 28.57 33.32
CA ILE A 893 7.35 28.81 31.93
C ILE A 893 7.79 30.26 31.77
N TRP A 894 8.79 30.50 30.92
CA TRP A 894 9.27 31.83 30.54
C TRP A 894 9.22 32.02 29.03
N MET A 895 8.86 33.23 28.61
CA MET A 895 8.87 33.65 27.22
C MET A 895 10.21 34.35 26.91
N MET A 896 10.98 33.75 26.01
CA MET A 896 12.13 34.40 25.37
C MET A 896 11.67 35.05 24.06
N ASN A 897 12.01 36.33 23.87
CA ASN A 897 11.90 36.99 22.58
C ASN A 897 13.15 36.66 21.73
N PRO A 898 13.05 35.87 20.64
CA PRO A 898 14.20 35.50 19.82
C PRO A 898 14.81 36.66 19.01
N ALA A 899 14.15 37.82 18.93
CA ALA A 899 14.74 39.05 18.38
C ALA A 899 15.67 39.77 19.39
N SER A 900 15.63 39.39 20.66
CA SER A 900 16.47 39.96 21.74
C SER A 900 16.71 38.94 22.87
N PRO A 901 17.32 37.78 22.57
CA PRO A 901 17.46 36.67 23.52
C PRO A 901 18.40 36.97 24.70
N GLN A 902 19.19 38.05 24.62
CA GLN A 902 20.01 38.57 25.73
C GLN A 902 19.20 39.25 26.84
N ASN A 903 17.94 39.59 26.60
CA ASN A 903 17.08 40.23 27.60
C ASN A 903 16.56 39.20 28.62
N SER A 904 16.09 39.66 29.79
CA SER A 904 15.42 38.78 30.75
C SER A 904 14.21 38.10 30.11
N PHE A 905 14.02 36.81 30.36
CA PHE A 905 12.82 36.11 29.87
C PHE A 905 11.62 36.46 30.75
N ALA A 906 10.45 36.70 30.14
CA ALA A 906 9.25 37.09 30.86
C ALA A 906 8.56 35.85 31.48
N PRO A 907 8.37 35.77 32.81
CA PRO A 907 7.68 34.63 33.41
C PRO A 907 6.19 34.68 33.06
N ILE A 908 5.62 33.53 32.70
CA ILE A 908 4.18 33.41 32.46
C ILE A 908 3.40 33.44 33.77
N PHE A 909 3.89 32.73 34.80
CA PHE A 909 3.25 32.67 36.10
C PHE A 909 3.82 33.71 37.07
N SER A 910 2.98 34.22 37.97
CA SER A 910 3.33 35.29 38.89
C SER A 910 4.40 34.87 39.90
N SER A 911 5.41 35.71 40.10
CA SER A 911 6.42 35.53 41.15
C SER A 911 5.88 35.75 42.57
N ALA A 912 4.65 36.23 42.71
CA ALA A 912 3.95 36.39 44.00
C ALA A 912 3.25 35.12 44.50
N LEU A 913 3.26 34.02 43.72
CA LEU A 913 2.65 32.74 44.12
C LEU A 913 3.36 32.13 45.34
N THR A 914 2.58 31.54 46.24
CA THR A 914 3.07 30.76 47.38
C THR A 914 3.47 29.37 46.90
N LYS A 915 4.76 29.04 46.99
CA LYS A 915 5.33 27.78 46.51
C LYS A 915 5.46 26.76 47.63
N ALA A 916 4.98 25.54 47.39
CA ALA A 916 5.25 24.38 48.22
C ALA A 916 6.67 23.84 47.95
N GLY A 917 7.20 23.00 48.84
CA GLY A 917 8.46 22.28 48.63
C GLY A 917 8.38 21.13 47.61
N THR A 918 7.23 20.98 46.94
CA THR A 918 6.90 19.96 45.93
C THR A 918 6.50 20.65 44.61
N GLY A 919 7.12 21.79 44.28
CA GLY A 919 6.84 22.62 43.09
C GLY A 919 5.50 23.37 43.07
N LEU A 920 4.42 22.75 43.57
CA LEU A 920 3.06 23.25 43.54
C LEU A 920 2.95 24.69 44.04
N SER A 921 2.53 25.57 43.14
CA SER A 921 2.43 27.01 43.33
C SER A 921 0.96 27.43 43.39
N SER A 922 0.65 28.30 44.36
CA SER A 922 -0.73 28.65 44.73
C SER A 922 -0.93 30.14 45.01
N ASN A 923 -2.15 30.64 44.82
CA ASN A 923 -2.57 31.99 45.15
C ASN A 923 -3.69 31.93 46.19
N ASN A 924 -3.46 32.46 47.39
CA ASN A 924 -4.43 32.44 48.50
C ASN A 924 -5.04 31.05 48.81
N GLY A 925 -4.27 29.97 48.60
CA GLY A 925 -4.70 28.58 48.81
C GLY A 925 -5.41 27.93 47.61
N VAL A 926 -5.52 28.62 46.47
CA VAL A 926 -5.97 28.06 45.19
C VAL A 926 -4.73 27.65 44.38
N ASN A 927 -4.66 26.39 43.94
CA ASN A 927 -3.54 25.89 43.14
C ASN A 927 -3.57 26.49 41.73
N VAL A 928 -2.40 26.89 41.22
CA VAL A 928 -2.23 27.59 39.94
C VAL A 928 -1.50 26.70 38.94
N HIS A 929 -0.30 26.22 39.28
CA HIS A 929 0.52 25.31 38.47
C HIS A 929 1.53 24.58 39.37
N GLY A 930 2.19 23.55 38.87
CA GLY A 930 3.33 22.86 39.46
C GLY A 930 4.55 22.87 38.54
N SER A 931 5.40 21.85 38.63
CA SER A 931 6.57 21.61 37.78
C SER A 931 6.15 21.13 36.38
N ILE A 932 6.63 21.78 35.33
CA ILE A 932 6.10 21.61 33.97
C ILE A 932 7.11 20.88 33.06
N ALA A 933 6.75 19.67 32.64
CA ALA A 933 7.60 18.81 31.82
C ALA A 933 7.57 19.16 30.32
N HIS A 934 6.44 19.70 29.84
CA HIS A 934 6.24 20.12 28.45
C HIS A 934 5.09 21.13 28.34
N CYS A 935 5.12 21.96 27.29
CA CYS A 935 4.03 22.85 26.95
C CYS A 935 3.73 22.87 25.44
N TYR A 936 2.56 23.38 25.11
CA TYR A 936 2.14 23.70 23.74
C TYR A 936 1.37 25.02 23.79
N VAL A 937 1.50 25.87 22.77
CA VAL A 937 0.80 27.16 22.68
C VAL A 937 0.09 27.27 21.35
N SER A 938 -1.19 27.66 21.40
CA SER A 938 -2.04 27.87 20.21
C SER A 938 -2.66 29.26 20.23
N GLY A 939 -2.85 29.86 19.06
CA GLY A 939 -3.53 31.13 18.89
C GLY A 939 -2.67 32.34 19.24
N LEU A 940 -3.19 33.51 18.86
CA LEU A 940 -2.51 34.79 18.88
C LEU A 940 -3.30 35.84 19.66
N GLY A 941 -2.58 36.79 20.25
CA GLY A 941 -3.15 37.91 21.00
C GLY A 941 -4.15 37.44 22.06
N ALA A 942 -5.32 38.08 22.12
CA ALA A 942 -6.42 37.73 23.03
C ALA A 942 -6.87 36.25 23.00
N GLU A 943 -6.70 35.52 21.89
CA GLU A 943 -7.11 34.11 21.74
C GLU A 943 -6.01 33.10 22.13
N ARG A 944 -4.83 33.59 22.57
CA ARG A 944 -3.69 32.74 22.94
C ARG A 944 -4.00 31.84 24.13
N LYS A 945 -3.80 30.54 23.93
CA LYS A 945 -3.93 29.48 24.95
C LYS A 945 -2.61 28.78 25.16
N LEU A 946 -2.27 28.56 26.42
CA LEU A 946 -1.14 27.75 26.86
C LEU A 946 -1.67 26.41 27.38
N PHE A 947 -1.04 25.32 26.98
CA PHE A 947 -1.28 23.98 27.49
C PHE A 947 -0.01 23.45 28.17
N THR A 948 -0.13 22.81 29.33
CA THR A 948 1.03 22.31 30.10
C THR A 948 0.78 20.89 30.60
N PHE A 949 1.80 20.05 30.55
CA PHE A 949 1.81 18.80 31.29
C PHE A 949 2.52 19.00 32.64
N ASP A 950 1.81 18.75 33.72
CA ASP A 950 2.16 19.19 35.09
C ASP A 950 2.33 18.00 36.04
N GLU A 951 3.44 17.97 36.78
CA GLU A 951 3.76 16.91 37.74
C GLU A 951 3.05 17.09 39.10
N ASP A 952 2.82 18.32 39.55
CA ASP A 952 2.40 18.55 40.95
C ASP A 952 0.95 19.04 41.08
N TYR A 953 0.36 19.54 39.98
CA TYR A 953 -0.98 20.10 40.02
C TYR A 953 -2.03 19.04 40.43
N THR A 954 -2.70 19.34 41.53
CA THR A 954 -3.86 18.62 42.04
C THR A 954 -4.92 19.61 42.53
N ASP A 955 -6.19 19.23 42.48
CA ASP A 955 -7.29 19.98 43.08
C ASP A 955 -8.42 19.04 43.55
N ALA A 956 -9.63 19.57 43.74
CA ALA A 956 -10.80 18.79 44.16
C ALA A 956 -11.36 17.83 43.07
N VAL A 957 -10.90 17.96 41.82
CA VAL A 957 -11.33 17.18 40.64
C VAL A 957 -10.15 16.35 40.10
N ALA A 958 -8.98 16.95 39.94
CA ALA A 958 -7.72 16.28 39.63
C ALA A 958 -7.04 15.85 40.93
N THR A 959 -7.48 14.73 41.50
CA THR A 959 -6.96 14.22 42.78
C THR A 959 -5.63 13.45 42.66
N SER A 960 -5.04 13.38 41.47
CA SER A 960 -3.71 12.80 41.20
C SER A 960 -2.88 13.76 40.36
N ALA A 961 -1.56 13.61 40.44
CA ALA A 961 -0.57 14.23 39.56
C ALA A 961 -0.73 13.79 38.08
N GLY A 962 0.00 14.45 37.16
CA GLY A 962 0.14 14.01 35.77
C GLY A 962 -0.95 14.49 34.81
N ASN A 963 -1.35 15.76 34.94
CA ASN A 963 -2.50 16.33 34.22
C ASN A 963 -2.09 17.21 33.05
N LEU A 964 -2.96 17.29 32.03
CA LEU A 964 -2.88 18.32 30.98
C LEU A 964 -3.79 19.49 31.35
N LEU A 965 -3.19 20.66 31.52
CA LEU A 965 -3.88 21.88 31.96
C LEU A 965 -3.92 22.90 30.82
N GLN A 966 -4.97 23.71 30.75
CA GLN A 966 -5.13 24.82 29.80
C GLN A 966 -5.22 26.16 30.54
N TYR A 967 -4.56 27.19 30.02
CA TYR A 967 -4.62 28.58 30.48
C TYR A 967 -4.93 29.52 29.32
N ASN A 968 -6.01 30.28 29.40
CA ASN A 968 -6.41 31.26 28.38
C ASN A 968 -5.64 32.58 28.58
N ILE A 969 -4.32 32.55 28.39
CA ILE A 969 -3.40 33.63 28.76
C ILE A 969 -3.56 34.93 27.96
N GLY A 970 -4.10 34.87 26.74
CA GLY A 970 -4.30 36.03 25.88
C GLY A 970 -3.02 36.84 25.64
N GLU A 971 -3.15 38.17 25.64
CA GLU A 971 -2.03 39.13 25.54
C GLU A 971 -1.05 39.08 26.73
N LEU A 972 -1.43 38.45 27.84
CA LEU A 972 -0.62 38.28 29.06
C LEU A 972 0.02 39.59 29.58
N ALA A 973 -0.77 40.66 29.66
CA ALA A 973 -0.32 41.99 30.13
C ALA A 973 0.21 42.01 31.58
N THR A 974 -0.18 41.03 32.39
CA THR A 974 0.36 40.74 33.73
C THR A 974 0.56 39.23 33.86
N PRO A 975 1.59 38.74 34.59
CA PRO A 975 1.78 37.32 34.84
C PRO A 975 0.53 36.65 35.46
N TRP A 976 0.27 35.42 35.03
CA TRP A 976 -0.88 34.62 35.42
C TRP A 976 -0.78 34.14 36.88
N ASP A 977 -1.85 34.31 37.66
CA ASP A 977 -1.90 34.00 39.09
C ASP A 977 -3.19 33.25 39.52
N SER A 978 -3.98 32.79 38.55
CA SER A 978 -5.30 32.19 38.74
C SER A 978 -5.28 30.68 38.44
N ALA A 979 -6.29 29.93 38.88
CA ALA A 979 -6.39 28.50 38.56
C ALA A 979 -6.37 28.25 37.02
N PRO A 980 -6.02 27.03 36.57
CA PRO A 980 -6.17 26.63 35.17
C PRO A 980 -7.57 26.91 34.63
N SER A 981 -7.64 27.36 33.37
CA SER A 981 -8.90 27.61 32.67
C SER A 981 -9.67 26.32 32.38
N ALA A 982 -8.96 25.19 32.21
CA ALA A 982 -9.54 23.85 32.15
C ALA A 982 -8.49 22.78 32.50
N ILE A 983 -8.97 21.60 32.92
CA ILE A 983 -8.20 20.36 32.95
C ILE A 983 -8.62 19.57 31.69
N VAL A 984 -7.71 19.43 30.73
CA VAL A 984 -7.96 18.77 29.43
C VAL A 984 -7.77 17.26 29.54
N TYR A 985 -6.79 16.81 30.32
CA TYR A 985 -6.60 15.42 30.70
C TYR A 985 -6.47 15.32 32.22
N ASN A 986 -7.30 14.46 32.82
CA ASN A 986 -7.28 14.15 34.24
C ASN A 986 -6.88 12.67 34.41
N ASP A 987 -5.70 12.42 35.00
CA ASP A 987 -5.12 11.07 35.02
C ASP A 987 -5.93 10.09 35.89
N ILE A 988 -6.52 10.55 37.00
CA ILE A 988 -7.30 9.67 37.89
C ILE A 988 -8.57 9.12 37.21
N LEU A 989 -9.18 9.91 36.32
CA LEU A 989 -10.37 9.49 35.56
C LEU A 989 -10.04 8.45 34.48
N ASN A 990 -8.79 8.41 34.04
CA ASN A 990 -8.29 7.49 33.01
C ASN A 990 -7.55 6.26 33.60
N GLY A 991 -7.52 6.11 34.92
CA GLY A 991 -6.94 4.94 35.60
C GLY A 991 -5.50 5.12 36.09
N ASN A 992 -5.04 6.36 36.27
CA ASN A 992 -3.71 6.72 36.77
C ASN A 992 -2.57 6.19 35.87
N LEU A 993 -2.64 6.51 34.58
CA LEU A 993 -1.76 5.98 33.53
C LEU A 993 -0.41 6.72 33.47
N GLN A 994 -0.35 7.98 33.93
CA GLN A 994 0.86 8.82 33.95
C GLN A 994 1.52 8.72 35.32
N GLN A 995 2.69 8.06 35.40
CA GLN A 995 3.34 7.76 36.69
C GLN A 995 4.82 8.18 36.77
N ASN A 996 5.41 8.65 35.66
CA ASN A 996 6.76 9.24 35.70
C ASN A 996 6.79 10.75 35.49
N TYR A 997 5.68 11.34 35.02
CA TYR A 997 5.42 12.78 34.82
C TYR A 997 6.34 13.55 33.87
N ASN A 998 7.56 13.06 33.64
CA ASN A 998 8.40 13.40 32.50
C ASN A 998 7.72 12.91 31.20
N SER A 999 6.81 13.73 30.71
CA SER A 999 5.91 13.45 29.60
C SER A 999 5.96 14.55 28.54
N CYS A 1000 5.71 14.19 27.28
CA CYS A 1000 5.49 15.16 26.21
C CYS A 1000 4.01 15.18 25.82
N ILE A 1001 3.55 16.33 25.34
CA ILE A 1001 2.19 16.54 24.82
C ILE A 1001 2.24 17.12 23.42
N VAL A 1002 1.37 16.66 22.53
CA VAL A 1002 1.17 17.27 21.21
C VAL A 1002 -0.30 17.08 20.79
N PRO A 1003 -0.99 18.13 20.31
CA PRO A 1003 -2.36 17.97 19.81
C PRO A 1003 -2.37 17.16 18.52
N ASP A 1004 -3.44 16.41 18.26
CA ASP A 1004 -3.59 15.57 17.06
C ASP A 1004 -4.06 16.33 15.81
N GLY A 1005 -4.47 17.60 15.98
CA GLY A 1005 -5.06 18.44 14.94
C GLY A 1005 -6.59 18.33 14.81
N ARG A 1006 -7.27 17.57 15.69
CA ARG A 1006 -8.73 17.33 15.71
C ARG A 1006 -9.31 17.38 17.13
N ASP A 1007 -8.83 18.34 17.93
CA ASP A 1007 -9.20 18.54 19.33
C ASP A 1007 -8.84 17.38 20.30
N GLY A 1008 -8.05 16.41 19.84
CA GLY A 1008 -7.43 15.35 20.64
C GLY A 1008 -5.95 15.63 20.96
N TRP A 1009 -5.38 14.79 21.82
CA TRP A 1009 -4.02 14.94 22.33
C TRP A 1009 -3.28 13.61 22.43
N TRP A 1010 -2.05 13.59 21.93
CA TRP A 1010 -1.08 12.53 22.22
C TRP A 1010 -0.27 12.90 23.46
N ILE A 1011 -0.10 11.93 24.36
CA ILE A 1011 0.72 12.06 25.58
C ILE A 1011 1.68 10.87 25.67
N SER A 1012 2.98 11.14 25.59
CA SER A 1012 4.04 10.14 25.86
C SER A 1012 4.60 10.35 27.26
N GLN A 1013 5.13 9.29 27.89
CA GLN A 1013 5.85 9.40 29.17
C GLN A 1013 7.16 8.62 29.16
N ASN A 1014 8.08 8.92 30.08
CA ASN A 1014 9.36 8.23 30.16
C ASN A 1014 9.18 6.80 30.71
N ARG A 1015 9.35 5.79 29.84
CA ARG A 1015 9.21 4.36 30.16
C ARG A 1015 10.41 3.55 29.69
N SER A 1016 10.91 2.67 30.55
CA SER A 1016 11.85 1.59 30.17
C SER A 1016 11.16 0.37 29.57
N ALA A 1017 9.86 0.21 29.82
CA ALA A 1017 8.99 -0.81 29.24
C ALA A 1017 7.55 -0.30 29.16
N ASP A 1018 6.91 -0.55 28.01
CA ASP A 1018 5.50 -0.27 27.74
C ASP A 1018 4.58 -1.29 28.42
N ALA A 1019 3.48 -0.85 29.04
CA ALA A 1019 2.54 -1.72 29.76
C ALA A 1019 1.17 -1.06 29.93
N ALA A 1020 0.09 -1.84 29.87
CA ALA A 1020 -1.30 -1.34 29.87
C ALA A 1020 -1.65 -0.36 31.00
N THR A 1021 -1.06 -0.51 32.18
CA THR A 1021 -1.30 0.35 33.36
C THR A 1021 -0.34 1.55 33.47
N ILE A 1022 0.75 1.58 32.71
CA ILE A 1022 1.78 2.63 32.68
C ILE A 1022 2.37 2.75 31.25
N PRO A 1023 1.55 3.13 30.26
CA PRO A 1023 1.90 3.03 28.86
C PRO A 1023 2.95 4.06 28.42
N SER A 1024 3.72 3.71 27.40
CA SER A 1024 4.68 4.62 26.75
C SER A 1024 3.98 5.80 26.05
N LEU A 1025 2.80 5.55 25.46
CA LEU A 1025 2.03 6.49 24.67
C LEU A 1025 0.52 6.27 24.84
N ILE A 1026 -0.24 7.35 25.02
CA ILE A 1026 -1.71 7.38 24.95
C ILE A 1026 -2.19 8.45 23.97
N HIS A 1027 -3.39 8.26 23.44
CA HIS A 1027 -4.20 9.34 22.85
C HIS A 1027 -5.40 9.64 23.75
N VAL A 1028 -5.82 10.90 23.75
CA VAL A 1028 -6.90 11.46 24.56
C VAL A 1028 -7.83 12.23 23.63
N LYS A 1029 -9.13 11.96 23.69
CA LYS A 1029 -10.16 12.65 22.90
C LYS A 1029 -10.47 14.04 23.48
N THR A 1030 -11.24 14.82 22.72
CA THR A 1030 -11.81 16.13 23.14
C THR A 1030 -12.56 16.10 24.49
N ASP A 1031 -13.09 14.95 24.93
CA ASP A 1031 -13.75 14.79 26.23
C ASP A 1031 -12.80 14.44 27.40
N GLY A 1032 -11.49 14.40 27.16
CA GLY A 1032 -10.46 14.08 28.16
C GLY A 1032 -10.30 12.57 28.44
N MET A 1033 -10.99 11.69 27.69
CA MET A 1033 -10.91 10.24 27.86
C MET A 1033 -9.95 9.59 26.86
N VAL A 1034 -9.20 8.59 27.34
CA VAL A 1034 -8.27 7.79 26.53
C VAL A 1034 -9.01 6.80 25.62
N ASP A 1035 -8.68 6.83 24.33
CA ASP A 1035 -9.15 5.91 23.29
C ASP A 1035 -8.04 5.01 22.71
N PHE A 1036 -6.77 5.43 22.81
CA PHE A 1036 -5.61 4.61 22.47
C PHE A 1036 -4.61 4.51 23.62
N ASN A 1037 -4.12 3.30 23.89
CA ASN A 1037 -3.13 2.99 24.92
C ASN A 1037 -2.12 1.98 24.36
N SER A 1038 -0.87 2.41 24.13
CA SER A 1038 0.17 1.58 23.51
C SER A 1038 0.50 0.32 24.33
N GLY A 1039 0.36 0.42 25.65
CA GLY A 1039 0.61 -0.66 26.60
C GLY A 1039 -0.35 -1.85 26.50
N GLN A 1040 -1.45 -1.73 25.74
CA GLN A 1040 -2.28 -2.88 25.35
C GLN A 1040 -1.60 -3.75 24.27
N THR A 1041 -0.64 -3.19 23.53
CA THR A 1041 0.24 -3.92 22.59
C THR A 1041 1.72 -3.57 22.87
N PRO A 1042 2.31 -4.06 23.98
CA PRO A 1042 3.61 -3.58 24.48
C PRO A 1042 4.77 -3.58 23.47
N THR A 1043 4.75 -4.47 22.49
CA THR A 1043 5.79 -4.55 21.46
C THR A 1043 5.73 -3.43 20.42
N LEU A 1044 4.63 -2.68 20.33
CA LEU A 1044 4.45 -1.59 19.37
C LEU A 1044 5.46 -0.46 19.60
N ILE A 1045 5.48 0.12 20.81
CA ILE A 1045 6.46 1.13 21.20
C ILE A 1045 7.66 0.48 21.90
N ALA A 1046 7.44 -0.55 22.72
CA ALA A 1046 8.39 -1.24 23.60
C ALA A 1046 8.98 -0.37 24.72
N ASN A 1047 9.50 0.81 24.43
CA ASN A 1047 9.98 1.79 25.42
C ASN A 1047 9.97 3.20 24.84
N SER A 1048 9.87 4.19 25.72
CA SER A 1048 9.85 5.62 25.41
C SER A 1048 10.83 6.35 26.33
N ALA A 1049 12.10 5.93 26.32
CA ALA A 1049 13.11 6.45 27.24
C ALA A 1049 13.30 7.97 27.07
N THR A 1050 13.14 8.71 28.16
CA THR A 1050 13.05 10.19 28.25
C THR A 1050 11.91 10.85 27.46
N ALA A 1051 10.90 10.07 27.08
CA ALA A 1051 9.59 10.50 26.56
C ALA A 1051 9.56 11.31 25.25
N GLY A 1052 10.71 11.57 24.61
CA GLY A 1052 10.78 12.43 23.42
C GLY A 1052 9.74 12.02 22.35
N MET A 1053 8.90 12.96 21.94
CA MET A 1053 7.82 12.73 20.99
C MET A 1053 7.61 13.98 20.14
N ALA A 1054 7.27 13.78 18.86
CA ALA A 1054 6.77 14.85 17.99
C ALA A 1054 5.75 14.30 16.99
N LEU A 1055 4.79 15.12 16.62
CA LEU A 1055 3.89 14.90 15.49
C LEU A 1055 4.40 15.74 14.30
N ASN A 1056 4.28 15.24 13.07
CA ASN A 1056 4.51 16.05 11.88
C ASN A 1056 3.33 17.02 11.65
N TYR A 1057 3.53 18.03 10.79
CA TYR A 1057 2.58 19.15 10.69
C TYR A 1057 1.17 18.77 10.19
N ASP A 1058 1.01 17.70 9.42
CA ASP A 1058 -0.29 17.22 8.92
C ASP A 1058 -0.97 16.16 9.82
N GLY A 1059 -0.33 15.79 10.94
CA GLY A 1059 -0.87 14.81 11.88
C GLY A 1059 -0.84 13.35 11.40
N THR A 1060 -0.20 13.05 10.27
CA THR A 1060 -0.15 11.69 9.69
C THR A 1060 1.04 10.85 10.18
N GLN A 1061 2.03 11.45 10.85
CA GLN A 1061 3.20 10.75 11.38
C GLN A 1061 3.55 11.19 12.80
N ILE A 1062 3.80 10.21 13.66
CA ILE A 1062 4.29 10.43 15.03
C ILE A 1062 5.67 9.79 15.20
N ALA A 1063 6.64 10.58 15.68
CA ALA A 1063 7.97 10.12 16.06
C ALA A 1063 8.02 9.91 17.57
N ILE A 1064 8.50 8.75 18.00
CA ILE A 1064 8.67 8.37 19.41
C ILE A 1064 10.14 8.01 19.66
N GLY A 1065 10.72 8.64 20.67
CA GLY A 1065 12.07 8.44 21.15
C GLY A 1065 12.17 7.24 22.09
N SER A 1066 13.04 6.29 21.74
CA SER A 1066 13.36 5.10 22.51
C SER A 1066 14.86 5.10 22.90
N SER A 1067 15.32 4.10 23.64
CA SER A 1067 16.75 3.90 23.91
C SER A 1067 17.55 3.64 22.61
N ASN A 1068 18.41 4.60 22.26
CA ASN A 1068 19.26 4.66 21.06
C ASN A 1068 18.52 4.41 19.73
N GLU A 1069 17.25 4.81 19.67
CA GLU A 1069 16.38 4.60 18.52
C GLU A 1069 15.29 5.68 18.47
N VAL A 1070 14.95 6.17 17.29
CA VAL A 1070 13.73 6.97 17.08
C VAL A 1070 12.84 6.20 16.11
N LYS A 1071 11.62 5.87 16.53
CA LYS A 1071 10.64 5.12 15.74
C LYS A 1071 9.60 6.08 15.20
N ILE A 1072 9.29 5.99 13.92
CA ILE A 1072 8.29 6.82 13.26
C ILE A 1072 7.14 5.92 12.82
N TYR A 1073 5.92 6.30 13.19
CA TYR A 1073 4.70 5.58 12.89
C TYR A 1073 3.80 6.45 12.03
N SER A 1074 3.22 5.84 10.99
CA SER A 1074 2.03 6.41 10.35
C SER A 1074 0.85 6.33 11.32
N VAL A 1075 0.04 7.39 11.35
CA VAL A 1075 -1.16 7.52 12.17
C VAL A 1075 -2.38 7.49 11.25
N LYS A 1076 -3.33 6.59 11.54
CA LYS A 1076 -4.60 6.46 10.81
C LYS A 1076 -5.76 6.42 11.79
N TYR A 1077 -6.78 7.23 11.54
CA TYR A 1077 -7.94 7.37 12.41
C TYR A 1077 -9.12 6.59 11.81
N GLY A 1078 -9.86 5.87 12.66
CA GLY A 1078 -11.09 5.17 12.27
C GLY A 1078 -12.25 6.14 12.02
N GLU A 1079 -13.39 5.60 11.56
CA GLU A 1079 -14.64 6.38 11.40
C GLU A 1079 -15.17 6.92 12.74
N ASP A 1080 -14.80 6.29 13.85
CA ASP A 1080 -15.09 6.68 15.23
C ASP A 1080 -14.08 7.70 15.81
N GLY A 1081 -13.05 8.08 15.04
CA GLY A 1081 -11.98 8.95 15.48
C GLY A 1081 -10.86 8.25 16.28
N THR A 1082 -10.95 6.95 16.55
CA THR A 1082 -9.90 6.23 17.29
C THR A 1082 -8.63 6.08 16.43
N PRO A 1083 -7.44 6.47 16.92
CA PRO A 1083 -6.21 6.32 16.14
C PRO A 1083 -5.63 4.91 16.18
N SER A 1084 -4.90 4.57 15.11
CA SER A 1084 -4.12 3.36 14.94
C SER A 1084 -2.74 3.71 14.40
N LEU A 1085 -1.71 2.97 14.85
CA LEU A 1085 -0.32 3.20 14.48
C LEU A 1085 0.24 2.04 13.66
N SER A 1086 1.07 2.36 12.67
CA SER A 1086 1.89 1.37 11.95
C SER A 1086 3.29 1.95 11.75
N GLN A 1087 4.31 1.26 12.27
CA GLN A 1087 5.69 1.72 12.19
C GLN A 1087 6.13 1.79 10.72
N ILE A 1088 6.54 2.98 10.28
CA ILE A 1088 7.03 3.24 8.93
C ILE A 1088 8.54 3.42 8.88
N TYR A 1089 9.19 3.97 9.90
CA TYR A 1089 10.66 4.09 9.92
C TYR A 1089 11.25 3.78 11.31
N SER A 1090 12.52 3.43 11.35
CA SER A 1090 13.34 3.41 12.57
C SER A 1090 14.71 4.00 12.26
N ILE A 1091 15.14 4.97 13.08
CA ILE A 1091 16.44 5.61 13.01
C ILE A 1091 17.30 5.02 14.12
N LYS A 1092 18.29 4.19 13.73
CA LYS A 1092 19.14 3.43 14.65
C LYS A 1092 20.56 3.27 14.10
N PRO A 1093 21.61 3.65 14.86
CA PRO A 1093 21.55 4.38 16.12
C PRO A 1093 20.92 5.77 15.96
N ALA A 1094 20.41 6.32 17.06
CA ALA A 1094 20.04 7.73 17.15
C ALA A 1094 21.32 8.59 17.37
N VAL A 1095 21.22 9.71 18.08
CA VAL A 1095 22.39 10.56 18.44
C VAL A 1095 22.85 10.44 19.90
N GLY A 1096 22.39 9.41 20.61
CA GLY A 1096 22.81 9.10 21.98
C GLY A 1096 22.04 7.92 22.58
N ALA A 1097 22.24 7.65 23.87
CA ALA A 1097 21.67 6.47 24.54
C ALA A 1097 20.14 6.51 24.67
N ASN A 1098 19.52 7.69 24.76
CA ASN A 1098 18.07 7.91 24.80
C ASN A 1098 17.72 9.22 24.10
N THR A 1099 16.43 9.50 23.90
CA THR A 1099 15.92 10.68 23.18
C THR A 1099 15.05 11.54 24.11
N SER A 1100 15.51 12.74 24.46
CA SER A 1100 14.84 13.63 25.43
C SER A 1100 13.73 14.49 24.80
N SER A 1101 13.92 14.86 23.54
CA SER A 1101 13.01 15.72 22.78
C SER A 1101 13.21 15.48 21.28
N ILE A 1102 12.11 15.62 20.53
CA ILE A 1102 12.07 15.52 19.07
C ILE A 1102 11.31 16.74 18.57
N SER A 1103 11.65 17.25 17.38
CA SER A 1103 10.86 18.24 16.66
C SER A 1103 10.86 17.92 15.16
N TYR A 1104 9.73 18.12 14.49
CA TYR A 1104 9.66 18.14 13.03
C TYR A 1104 9.89 19.56 12.50
N ASP A 1105 10.40 19.68 11.28
CA ASP A 1105 10.22 20.88 10.46
C ASP A 1105 9.13 20.70 9.39
N ARG A 1106 8.79 21.79 8.69
CA ARG A 1106 7.81 21.78 7.60
C ARG A 1106 8.20 20.91 6.40
N ALA A 1107 9.49 20.71 6.16
CA ALA A 1107 9.98 19.96 5.01
C ALA A 1107 9.92 18.43 5.22
N GLY A 1108 9.77 18.00 6.47
CA GLY A 1108 9.73 16.60 6.89
C GLY A 1108 11.08 16.08 7.43
N ASN A 1109 11.97 16.96 7.89
CA ASN A 1109 13.12 16.54 8.71
C ASN A 1109 12.70 16.38 10.17
N ILE A 1110 13.46 15.58 10.92
CA ILE A 1110 13.39 15.51 12.38
C ILE A 1110 14.67 16.01 13.03
N TYR A 1111 14.51 16.68 14.16
CA TYR A 1111 15.57 17.17 15.02
C TYR A 1111 15.44 16.46 16.37
N VAL A 1112 16.55 15.94 16.90
CA VAL A 1112 16.56 15.00 18.02
C VAL A 1112 17.58 15.48 19.05
N ALA A 1113 17.13 15.76 20.28
CA ALA A 1113 18.00 15.93 21.44
C ALA A 1113 18.20 14.58 22.13
N SER A 1114 19.46 14.19 22.40
CA SER A 1114 19.77 12.95 23.10
C SER A 1114 20.04 13.13 24.59
N TYR A 1115 19.86 12.05 25.34
CA TYR A 1115 20.13 11.97 26.77
C TYR A 1115 21.02 10.79 27.13
N ASN A 1116 22.20 11.10 27.66
CA ASN A 1116 23.13 10.14 28.24
C ASN A 1116 23.15 10.26 29.78
N ALA A 1117 23.15 9.11 30.48
CA ALA A 1117 23.20 9.07 31.93
C ALA A 1117 24.62 9.33 32.48
N GLY A 1118 24.71 9.64 33.77
CA GLY A 1118 25.98 9.69 34.50
C GLY A 1118 26.93 10.83 34.13
N GLY A 1119 26.43 11.93 33.57
CA GLY A 1119 27.26 13.09 33.19
C GLY A 1119 28.13 12.85 31.96
N THR A 1120 27.78 11.87 31.12
CA THR A 1120 28.40 11.67 29.80
C THR A 1120 27.84 12.71 28.82
N PRO A 1121 28.66 13.38 27.99
CA PRO A 1121 28.20 14.36 27.01
C PRO A 1121 27.18 13.78 26.03
N SER A 1122 26.26 14.62 25.58
CA SER A 1122 25.14 14.26 24.70
C SER A 1122 25.20 15.06 23.39
N LYS A 1123 24.20 14.94 22.51
CA LYS A 1123 24.21 15.64 21.21
C LYS A 1123 22.80 16.06 20.80
N VAL A 1124 22.75 16.98 19.85
CA VAL A 1124 21.59 17.16 18.99
C VAL A 1124 21.93 16.59 17.61
N GLY A 1125 20.93 16.07 16.89
CA GLY A 1125 21.08 15.60 15.52
C GLY A 1125 19.88 15.96 14.67
N ALA A 1126 20.08 16.08 13.36
CA ALA A 1126 19.03 16.35 12.38
C ALA A 1126 19.06 15.29 11.27
N PHE A 1127 17.88 14.80 10.90
CA PHE A 1127 17.70 13.70 9.96
C PHE A 1127 16.58 14.02 8.95
N ALA A 1128 16.82 13.72 7.67
CA ALA A 1128 15.77 13.66 6.67
C ALA A 1128 15.03 12.32 6.76
N LEU A 1129 13.72 12.34 6.53
CA LEU A 1129 12.91 11.14 6.32
C LEU A 1129 12.69 10.89 4.81
N PRO A 1130 12.45 9.64 4.38
CA PRO A 1130 12.27 9.29 2.97
C PRO A 1130 11.22 10.12 2.25
N LYS A 1131 11.56 10.61 1.05
CA LYS A 1131 10.75 11.55 0.26
C LYS A 1131 11.08 11.38 -1.23
N ILE A 1132 10.09 10.95 -2.02
CA ILE A 1132 10.23 10.65 -3.47
C ILE A 1132 10.54 11.93 -4.28
N THR A 1133 9.95 13.06 -3.88
CA THR A 1133 10.18 14.38 -4.49
C THR A 1133 10.65 15.34 -3.41
N ASN A 1134 11.93 15.67 -3.41
CA ASN A 1134 12.50 16.57 -2.40
C ASN A 1134 12.40 18.03 -2.84
N ASN A 1135 11.19 18.56 -2.79
CA ASN A 1135 10.90 19.97 -2.99
C ASN A 1135 10.16 20.59 -1.80
N PHE A 1136 10.23 21.92 -1.71
CA PHE A 1136 9.47 22.69 -0.73
C PHE A 1136 9.28 24.15 -1.19
N VAL A 1137 8.14 24.76 -0.84
CA VAL A 1137 7.83 26.17 -1.10
C VAL A 1137 7.64 26.89 0.24
N THR A 1138 8.49 27.87 0.50
CA THR A 1138 8.38 28.74 1.68
C THR A 1138 7.81 30.11 1.26
N PRO A 1139 6.60 30.49 1.70
CA PRO A 1139 6.10 31.85 1.52
C PRO A 1139 6.84 32.83 2.46
N ALA A 1140 7.06 34.06 2.01
CA ALA A 1140 7.60 35.11 2.85
C ALA A 1140 6.58 35.59 3.90
N PRO A 1141 7.00 36.05 5.09
CA PRO A 1141 6.10 36.63 6.09
C PRO A 1141 5.26 37.79 5.53
N VAL A 1142 4.01 37.93 5.98
CA VAL A 1142 3.04 38.95 5.48
C VAL A 1142 3.49 40.42 5.53
N LEU A 1143 4.56 40.75 6.27
CA LEU A 1143 5.15 42.09 6.33
C LEU A 1143 6.26 42.32 5.29
N GLN A 1144 6.70 41.29 4.55
CA GLN A 1144 7.79 41.33 3.56
C GLN A 1144 7.27 41.63 2.13
N LEU A 1145 6.27 42.50 2.01
CA LEU A 1145 5.65 42.85 0.71
C LEU A 1145 6.60 43.63 -0.19
N LEU A 1146 6.55 43.35 -1.49
CA LEU A 1146 7.31 44.07 -2.52
C LEU A 1146 6.42 45.13 -3.19
N ALA A 1147 6.88 46.37 -3.31
CA ALA A 1147 6.15 47.42 -4.02
C ALA A 1147 6.79 47.68 -5.40
N GLY A 1148 6.04 47.46 -6.47
CA GLY A 1148 6.51 47.71 -7.84
C GLY A 1148 6.23 49.15 -8.30
N THR A 1149 7.11 49.67 -9.15
CA THR A 1149 7.13 51.11 -9.54
C THR A 1149 6.84 51.35 -11.02
N LYS A 1150 6.45 50.32 -11.78
CA LYS A 1150 6.26 50.41 -13.23
C LYS A 1150 4.92 51.04 -13.63
N THR A 1151 4.87 52.37 -13.62
CA THR A 1151 3.72 53.16 -14.11
C THR A 1151 3.70 53.21 -15.66
N GLY A 1152 3.03 52.26 -16.31
CA GLY A 1152 2.77 52.35 -17.75
C GLY A 1152 2.48 51.02 -18.44
N VAL A 1153 1.36 50.99 -19.18
CA VAL A 1153 0.86 50.02 -20.18
C VAL A 1153 1.51 48.62 -20.15
N GLN A 1154 0.70 47.57 -19.95
CA GLN A 1154 1.08 46.17 -20.11
C GLN A 1154 1.85 45.90 -21.43
N GLU A 1155 3.17 45.92 -21.37
CA GLU A 1155 3.99 45.09 -22.24
C GLU A 1155 3.94 43.67 -21.69
N ILE A 1156 3.11 42.84 -22.31
CA ILE A 1156 3.09 41.40 -22.08
C ILE A 1156 4.43 40.87 -22.57
N ASN A 1157 5.39 40.72 -21.65
CA ASN A 1157 6.65 40.02 -21.89
C ASN A 1157 6.33 38.57 -22.22
N SER A 1158 6.17 38.32 -23.51
CA SER A 1158 5.66 37.07 -24.04
C SER A 1158 6.83 36.09 -24.12
N ASN A 1159 6.89 35.14 -23.18
CA ASN A 1159 7.82 34.02 -23.19
C ASN A 1159 7.40 32.98 -24.27
N SER A 1160 7.11 33.46 -25.48
CA SER A 1160 6.61 32.71 -26.62
C SER A 1160 7.70 32.57 -27.67
N ASP A 1161 7.95 31.34 -28.13
CA ASP A 1161 8.95 30.97 -29.16
C ASP A 1161 8.97 31.87 -30.41
N VAL A 1162 7.84 32.52 -30.72
CA VAL A 1162 7.69 33.56 -31.76
C VAL A 1162 6.92 34.76 -31.20
N ILE A 1163 7.48 35.96 -31.33
CA ILE A 1163 6.86 37.24 -30.99
C ILE A 1163 6.61 38.10 -32.24
N ILE A 1164 5.60 38.98 -32.19
CA ILE A 1164 5.29 39.94 -33.25
C ILE A 1164 5.02 41.34 -32.66
N TYR A 1165 5.79 42.34 -33.10
CA TYR A 1165 5.76 43.70 -32.54
C TYR A 1165 6.11 44.79 -33.57
N PRO A 1166 5.60 46.03 -33.44
CA PRO A 1166 4.58 46.45 -32.49
C PRO A 1166 3.23 45.78 -32.81
N ASN A 1167 2.39 45.63 -31.79
CA ASN A 1167 1.05 45.09 -31.93
C ASN A 1167 0.16 45.70 -30.84
N PRO A 1168 -0.73 46.66 -31.14
CA PRO A 1168 -1.19 47.05 -32.47
C PRO A 1168 -0.16 47.79 -33.35
N VAL A 1169 -0.22 47.56 -34.66
CA VAL A 1169 0.71 48.03 -35.70
C VAL A 1169 0.03 48.99 -36.67
N SER A 1170 0.74 50.04 -37.09
CA SER A 1170 0.25 50.98 -38.12
C SER A 1170 0.58 50.55 -39.55
N ASN A 1171 1.84 50.22 -39.87
CA ASN A 1171 2.27 49.92 -41.25
C ASN A 1171 3.02 48.58 -41.38
N SER A 1172 3.96 48.30 -40.49
CA SER A 1172 4.74 47.06 -40.50
C SER A 1172 4.99 46.56 -39.10
N ALA A 1173 4.97 45.24 -38.91
CA ALA A 1173 5.35 44.56 -37.68
C ALA A 1173 6.55 43.64 -37.95
N THR A 1174 7.50 43.60 -37.03
CA THR A 1174 8.62 42.68 -37.02
C THR A 1174 8.21 41.41 -36.29
N ILE A 1175 8.59 40.26 -36.85
CA ILE A 1175 8.42 38.93 -36.26
C ILE A 1175 9.79 38.42 -35.89
N LYS A 1176 9.95 37.96 -34.66
CA LYS A 1176 11.20 37.39 -34.15
C LYS A 1176 10.92 36.03 -33.52
N SER A 1177 11.83 35.08 -33.72
CA SER A 1177 11.69 33.70 -33.30
C SER A 1177 13.01 33.17 -32.73
N ASN A 1178 12.92 32.26 -31.76
CA ASN A 1178 14.09 31.55 -31.21
C ASN A 1178 14.53 30.38 -32.10
N SER A 1179 13.76 30.03 -33.13
CA SER A 1179 14.07 29.00 -34.13
C SER A 1179 13.88 29.52 -35.56
N GLU A 1180 14.52 28.91 -36.56
CA GLU A 1180 14.52 29.44 -37.93
C GLU A 1180 13.10 29.53 -38.51
N LEU A 1181 12.72 30.73 -38.97
CA LEU A 1181 11.46 31.01 -39.65
C LEU A 1181 11.46 30.37 -41.04
N LYS A 1182 10.42 29.60 -41.38
CA LYS A 1182 10.24 28.98 -42.70
C LYS A 1182 9.16 29.67 -43.53
N SER A 1183 8.03 30.04 -42.93
CA SER A 1183 6.99 30.80 -43.64
C SER A 1183 6.08 31.60 -42.72
N ILE A 1184 5.39 32.58 -43.30
CA ILE A 1184 4.27 33.29 -42.71
C ILE A 1184 3.06 33.26 -43.65
N SER A 1185 1.87 33.12 -43.07
CA SER A 1185 0.57 33.33 -43.72
C SER A 1185 -0.27 34.29 -42.87
N LEU A 1186 -0.94 35.26 -43.49
CA LEU A 1186 -1.79 36.25 -42.82
C LEU A 1186 -3.22 36.10 -43.32
N TYR A 1187 -4.18 36.06 -42.40
CA TYR A 1187 -5.60 35.85 -42.67
C TYR A 1187 -6.44 36.99 -42.08
N ASP A 1188 -7.57 37.32 -42.72
CA ASP A 1188 -8.61 38.15 -42.10
C ASP A 1188 -9.43 37.35 -41.05
N ILE A 1189 -10.34 38.03 -40.34
CA ILE A 1189 -11.21 37.39 -39.33
C ILE A 1189 -12.16 36.33 -39.90
N ASN A 1190 -12.39 36.31 -41.21
CA ASN A 1190 -13.25 35.33 -41.89
C ASN A 1190 -12.44 34.13 -42.40
N GLY A 1191 -11.13 34.06 -42.10
CA GLY A 1191 -10.24 32.99 -42.54
C GLY A 1191 -9.74 33.15 -43.98
N ARG A 1192 -9.97 34.28 -44.65
CA ARG A 1192 -9.45 34.52 -46.00
C ARG A 1192 -7.96 34.82 -45.94
N LEU A 1193 -7.16 34.08 -46.70
CA LEU A 1193 -5.72 34.35 -46.85
C LEU A 1193 -5.49 35.70 -47.56
N MET A 1194 -4.80 36.61 -46.88
CA MET A 1194 -4.48 37.97 -47.33
C MET A 1194 -3.03 38.09 -47.85
N MET A 1195 -2.10 37.33 -47.26
CA MET A 1195 -0.68 37.31 -47.66
C MET A 1195 -0.05 35.97 -47.27
N GLN A 1196 0.89 35.47 -48.08
CA GLN A 1196 1.78 34.37 -47.71
C GLN A 1196 3.20 34.66 -48.21
N LYS A 1197 4.23 34.35 -47.41
CA LYS A 1197 5.64 34.62 -47.72
C LYS A 1197 6.54 33.54 -47.11
N ALA A 1198 7.47 33.02 -47.89
CA ALA A 1198 8.56 32.17 -47.37
C ALA A 1198 9.61 33.03 -46.66
N LEU A 1199 10.12 32.55 -45.53
CA LEU A 1199 11.07 33.25 -44.66
C LEU A 1199 12.35 32.44 -44.49
N GLN A 1200 13.43 33.10 -44.06
CA GLN A 1200 14.70 32.51 -43.66
C GLN A 1200 15.29 33.34 -42.51
N GLY A 1201 16.06 32.72 -41.63
CA GLY A 1201 16.62 33.36 -40.43
C GLY A 1201 15.65 33.49 -39.25
N LEU A 1202 16.08 34.19 -38.20
CA LEU A 1202 15.36 34.30 -36.91
C LEU A 1202 14.41 35.51 -36.80
N GLN A 1203 14.42 36.40 -37.80
CA GLN A 1203 13.61 37.62 -37.79
C GLN A 1203 13.13 37.98 -39.21
N SER A 1204 11.91 38.49 -39.36
CA SER A 1204 11.45 39.08 -40.63
C SER A 1204 10.37 40.13 -40.43
N ASP A 1205 10.31 41.10 -41.34
CA ASP A 1205 9.27 42.13 -41.34
C ASP A 1205 8.05 41.73 -42.17
N LEU A 1206 6.89 41.98 -41.58
CA LEU A 1206 5.55 41.83 -42.14
C LEU A 1206 4.98 43.23 -42.41
N ASN A 1207 4.99 43.65 -43.68
CA ASN A 1207 4.34 44.89 -44.10
C ASN A 1207 2.84 44.66 -44.32
N ILE A 1208 2.01 45.45 -43.64
CA ILE A 1208 0.54 45.42 -43.69
C ILE A 1208 -0.06 46.82 -43.99
N SER A 1209 0.72 47.74 -44.57
CA SER A 1209 0.27 49.12 -44.87
C SER A 1209 -1.00 49.16 -45.72
N ASN A 1210 -1.20 48.15 -46.57
CA ASN A 1210 -2.29 48.08 -47.54
C ASN A 1210 -3.55 47.38 -46.99
N LEU A 1211 -3.57 47.04 -45.69
CA LEU A 1211 -4.70 46.42 -45.03
C LEU A 1211 -5.53 47.46 -44.27
N SER A 1212 -6.85 47.29 -44.26
CA SER A 1212 -7.76 48.11 -43.47
C SER A 1212 -7.54 47.93 -41.96
N SER A 1213 -7.85 48.95 -41.17
CA SER A 1213 -7.86 48.86 -39.70
C SER A 1213 -8.75 47.69 -39.23
N GLY A 1214 -8.24 46.84 -38.35
CA GLY A 1214 -8.93 45.60 -37.98
C GLY A 1214 -8.03 44.54 -37.35
N ILE A 1215 -8.61 43.39 -37.04
CA ILE A 1215 -7.91 42.23 -36.47
C ILE A 1215 -7.55 41.25 -37.60
N TYR A 1216 -6.34 40.70 -37.55
CA TYR A 1216 -5.84 39.69 -38.47
C TYR A 1216 -5.18 38.53 -37.70
N ILE A 1217 -5.14 37.35 -38.30
CA ILE A 1217 -4.45 36.17 -37.75
C ILE A 1217 -3.19 35.91 -38.57
N VAL A 1218 -2.05 35.90 -37.90
CA VAL A 1218 -0.73 35.55 -38.45
C VAL A 1218 -0.39 34.12 -38.06
N LYS A 1219 -0.23 33.24 -39.04
CA LYS A 1219 0.32 31.89 -38.86
C LYS A 1219 1.80 31.91 -39.23
N VAL A 1220 2.68 31.59 -38.28
CA VAL A 1220 4.14 31.51 -38.46
C VAL A 1220 4.58 30.06 -38.35
N GLN A 1221 5.34 29.58 -39.32
CA GLN A 1221 5.94 28.24 -39.28
C GLN A 1221 7.45 28.38 -39.07
N THR A 1222 7.98 27.74 -38.03
CA THR A 1222 9.42 27.60 -37.79
C THR A 1222 9.89 26.20 -38.22
N GLN A 1223 11.18 25.91 -38.05
CA GLN A 1223 11.72 24.57 -38.26
C GLN A 1223 11.06 23.49 -37.38
N ASN A 1224 10.63 23.85 -36.16
CA ASN A 1224 10.23 22.88 -35.14
C ASN A 1224 8.71 22.86 -34.89
N LYS A 1225 8.02 24.01 -35.02
CA LYS A 1225 6.61 24.17 -34.64
C LYS A 1225 5.89 25.19 -35.54
N THR A 1226 4.56 25.26 -35.41
CA THR A 1226 3.73 26.27 -36.07
C THR A 1226 2.91 27.04 -35.03
N PHE A 1227 2.89 28.36 -35.16
CA PHE A 1227 2.28 29.30 -34.21
C PHE A 1227 1.17 30.10 -34.91
N ASN A 1228 0.10 30.43 -34.17
CA ASN A 1228 -0.93 31.37 -34.62
C ASN A 1228 -0.95 32.56 -33.66
N LEU A 1229 -0.72 33.76 -34.18
CA LEU A 1229 -0.62 35.02 -33.45
C LEU A 1229 -1.70 35.98 -33.93
N ARG A 1230 -2.28 36.79 -33.03
CA ARG A 1230 -3.26 37.83 -33.39
C ARG A 1230 -2.56 39.15 -33.62
N VAL A 1231 -2.82 39.82 -34.74
CA VAL A 1231 -2.31 41.17 -35.04
C VAL A 1231 -3.47 42.16 -35.14
N ILE A 1232 -3.28 43.35 -34.58
CA ILE A 1232 -4.26 44.45 -34.64
C ILE A 1232 -3.67 45.57 -35.51
N LYS A 1233 -4.26 45.81 -36.68
CA LYS A 1233 -3.94 46.93 -37.56
C LYS A 1233 -4.68 48.18 -37.08
N LYS A 1234 -3.95 49.25 -36.76
CA LYS A 1234 -4.52 50.59 -36.52
C LYS A 1234 -4.99 51.22 -37.82
#